data_AF-A0A6L7WY83-F1
#
_entry.id   AF-A0A6L7WY83-F1
#
_cell.length_a   1.000
_cell.length_b   1.000
_cell.length_c   1.000
_cell.angle_alpha   90.00
_cell.angle_beta   90.00
_cell.angle_gamma   90.00
#
_symmetry.space_group_name_H-M   'P 1'
#
loop_
_entity.id
_entity.type
_entity.pdbx_description
1 polymer ?
#
loop_
_entity_poly.entity_id
_entity_poly.type
_entity_poly.pdbx_seq_one_letter_code
_entity_poly.pdbx_strand_id
1 'polypeptide(L)'
;YGFIETPYRRVLTRIPARDAEMLVGRTLVEPVTAADSAEPLAQAGDVIEAALAEDIGQIDGADNLEVRVRPVVTNEIEYLAADEEERHTIAEAKTRLNDANEIVLDRVSVRRGPNFFEADAGDVEYLDSSPQQIVSLATAMIPFLEHDDANRALMGANMQRQAVPLITPEAPLVATGMERASASDSGHMVLAAADGEVTHVTSREITIDHDNAGGERVYRLRKFDRSNTATCISQRPVVAAGDTVTAGQPIAESMATADGMIALGQNIVVAFMFWEGGNYEDAIVVSERLLKDDVFTSIHIEKYEVEARDTKLGAEEITRDIPNQNEEALRNLDDTGVVYVGAEVGPDDVLVGKITPKGETELSGEDRLLRAIFGRDAREVKDTSKHVPAGEYGRVIDVRRFSTEDGDDLQAGVTEMIRVSVASKRKLMVGDKMAGRHGNKGVISMILPEEDMPYLADGTPVDIILNPLGVASRMNVGQTLETHLGWAAEKLGFRAVCPVFDSADEADIATALEEADLPANGKAVLYDGRTGEAFDQEVTVGVIYMMKLGHMVDDKIHARSTGPYSLITQQPLGGKAQMGGQRFGEMEVWALEAYGAAHTLQEMLTVKSDDILGRVKTYEAIVKGETILEPGIPESFRVLVKELQSLGVSVDILDDAEEEIALAGEHMHDQLPDLDGINIQGREYRL
;
A
#
# COMPACT_ATOMS: atom_id res chain seq x y z
N TYR A 1 -27.30 13.32 1.02
CA TYR A 1 -26.35 13.07 -0.06
C TYR A 1 -26.00 14.44 -0.62
N GLY A 2 -24.95 15.05 -0.08
CA GLY A 2 -24.56 16.41 -0.43
C GLY A 2 -24.02 16.42 -1.85
N PHE A 3 -24.48 17.35 -2.67
CA PHE A 3 -23.85 17.65 -3.94
C PHE A 3 -22.40 18.05 -3.65
N ILE A 4 -21.46 17.56 -4.45
CA ILE A 4 -20.06 18.01 -4.36
C ILE A 4 -20.08 19.46 -4.84
N GLU A 5 -19.75 20.39 -3.95
CA GLU A 5 -19.57 21.80 -4.30
C GLU A 5 -18.08 22.04 -4.56
N THR A 6 -17.77 22.83 -5.59
CA THR A 6 -16.40 23.16 -5.98
C THR A 6 -16.11 24.63 -5.66
N PRO A 7 -14.95 24.95 -5.04
CA PRO A 7 -14.59 26.32 -4.72
C PRO A 7 -14.10 27.10 -5.95
N TYR A 8 -14.63 28.30 -6.14
CA TYR A 8 -14.20 29.24 -7.19
C TYR A 8 -13.94 30.63 -6.62
N ARG A 9 -12.98 31.35 -7.21
CA ARG A 9 -12.78 32.77 -6.94
C ARG A 9 -13.65 33.59 -7.86
N ARG A 10 -14.38 34.54 -7.31
CA ARG A 10 -15.28 35.41 -8.09
C ARG A 10 -14.48 36.42 -8.92
N VAL A 11 -14.93 36.67 -10.15
CA VAL A 11 -14.35 37.69 -11.04
C VAL A 11 -15.32 38.85 -11.20
N LEU A 12 -14.83 40.07 -10.92
CA LEU A 12 -15.59 41.30 -11.04
C LEU A 12 -15.16 42.06 -12.30
N THR A 13 -16.10 42.31 -13.19
CA THR A 13 -15.92 43.18 -14.37
C THR A 13 -16.53 44.55 -14.19
N ARG A 14 -17.30 44.72 -13.11
CA ARG A 14 -17.97 45.95 -12.70
C ARG A 14 -17.82 46.14 -11.20
N ILE A 15 -17.45 47.33 -10.79
CA ILE A 15 -17.30 47.71 -9.37
C ILE A 15 -18.21 48.92 -9.09
N PRO A 16 -18.99 48.92 -7.99
CA PRO A 16 -19.81 50.08 -7.63
C PRO A 16 -18.96 51.35 -7.49
N ALA A 17 -19.41 52.47 -8.06
CA ALA A 17 -18.69 53.74 -8.06
C ALA A 17 -18.38 54.27 -6.64
N ARG A 18 -19.19 53.88 -5.65
CA ARG A 18 -19.00 54.24 -4.24
C ARG A 18 -17.95 53.44 -3.49
N ASP A 19 -17.52 52.30 -4.04
CA ASP A 19 -16.49 51.47 -3.43
C ASP A 19 -15.10 51.96 -3.88
N ALA A 20 -14.72 53.14 -3.39
CA ALA A 20 -13.46 53.77 -3.75
C ALA A 20 -12.26 52.86 -3.44
N GLU A 21 -12.30 52.11 -2.33
CA GLU A 21 -11.24 51.18 -1.94
C GLU A 21 -11.04 50.06 -2.98
N MET A 22 -12.12 49.46 -3.50
CA MET A 22 -12.00 48.46 -4.56
C MET A 22 -11.61 49.05 -5.91
N LEU A 23 -11.94 50.32 -6.18
CA LEU A 23 -11.60 51.01 -7.43
C LEU A 23 -10.13 51.45 -7.51
N VAL A 24 -9.46 51.74 -6.39
CA VAL A 24 -8.05 52.17 -6.44
C VAL A 24 -7.17 51.06 -7.04
N GLY A 25 -6.32 51.45 -8.00
CA GLY A 25 -5.37 50.59 -8.69
C GLY A 25 -5.98 49.80 -9.86
N ARG A 26 -7.27 49.99 -10.17
CA ARG A 26 -7.95 49.30 -11.28
C ARG A 26 -7.82 50.02 -12.59
N THR A 27 -7.73 49.26 -13.68
CA THR A 27 -7.66 49.78 -15.05
C THR A 27 -9.07 49.93 -15.62
N LEU A 28 -9.43 51.12 -16.09
CA LEU A 28 -10.72 51.37 -16.74
C LEU A 28 -10.81 50.71 -18.11
N VAL A 29 -11.95 50.07 -18.40
CA VAL A 29 -12.24 49.52 -19.74
C VAL A 29 -13.05 50.52 -20.58
N GLU A 30 -13.86 51.34 -19.92
CA GLU A 30 -14.70 52.35 -20.54
C GLU A 30 -14.46 53.71 -19.87
N PRO A 31 -14.59 54.83 -20.61
CA PRO A 31 -14.46 56.15 -20.01
C PRO A 31 -15.58 56.41 -18.99
N VAL A 32 -15.25 57.03 -17.86
CA VAL A 32 -16.23 57.42 -16.84
C VAL A 32 -16.60 58.88 -17.07
N THR A 33 -17.88 59.13 -17.34
CA THR A 33 -18.41 60.49 -17.55
C THR A 33 -19.37 60.86 -16.42
N ALA A 34 -19.20 62.03 -15.82
CA ALA A 34 -20.21 62.60 -14.93
C ALA A 34 -21.46 63.00 -15.75
N ALA A 35 -22.67 62.84 -15.18
CA ALA A 35 -23.94 63.07 -15.88
C ALA A 35 -24.07 64.47 -16.51
N ASP A 36 -23.35 65.45 -15.95
CA ASP A 36 -23.44 66.87 -16.32
C ASP A 36 -22.23 67.40 -17.12
N SER A 37 -21.27 66.53 -17.50
CA SER A 37 -20.06 66.90 -18.24
C SER A 37 -19.95 66.17 -19.58
N ALA A 38 -19.63 66.90 -20.66
CA ALA A 38 -19.34 66.32 -21.97
C ALA A 38 -17.92 65.73 -22.07
N GLU A 39 -17.04 66.09 -21.13
CA GLU A 39 -15.68 65.57 -21.05
C GLU A 39 -15.61 64.44 -20.00
N PRO A 40 -15.00 63.28 -20.34
CA PRO A 40 -14.86 62.16 -19.42
C PRO A 40 -13.92 62.53 -18.26
N LEU A 41 -14.29 62.13 -17.06
CA LEU A 41 -13.48 62.26 -15.84
C LEU A 41 -12.20 61.41 -15.94
N ALA A 42 -12.29 60.27 -16.62
CA ALA A 42 -11.18 59.38 -16.94
C ALA A 42 -11.43 58.62 -18.25
N GLN A 43 -10.37 58.29 -18.98
CA GLN A 43 -10.42 57.57 -20.25
C GLN A 43 -10.27 56.06 -20.05
N ALA A 44 -10.69 55.28 -21.04
CA ALA A 44 -10.40 53.85 -21.08
C ALA A 44 -8.87 53.63 -21.12
N GLY A 45 -8.37 52.74 -20.27
CA GLY A 45 -6.95 52.45 -20.09
C GLY A 45 -6.30 53.22 -18.94
N ASP A 46 -6.97 54.22 -18.34
CA ASP A 46 -6.45 54.92 -17.17
C ASP A 46 -6.50 54.00 -15.93
N VAL A 47 -5.45 54.06 -15.12
CA VAL A 47 -5.42 53.41 -13.80
C VAL A 47 -6.03 54.36 -12.78
N ILE A 48 -7.01 53.87 -12.02
CA ILE A 48 -7.73 54.68 -11.03
C ILE A 48 -6.83 54.91 -9.81
N GLU A 49 -6.33 56.13 -9.66
CA GLU A 49 -5.64 56.56 -8.44
C GLU A 49 -6.63 56.93 -7.32
N ALA A 50 -6.16 57.03 -6.08
CA ALA A 50 -7.02 57.32 -4.91
C ALA A 50 -7.86 58.60 -5.07
N ALA A 51 -7.28 59.67 -5.62
CA ALA A 51 -8.00 60.92 -5.88
C ALA A 51 -9.11 60.72 -6.93
N LEU A 52 -8.82 59.98 -8.01
CA LEU A 52 -9.79 59.69 -9.06
C LEU A 52 -10.92 58.77 -8.57
N ALA A 53 -10.63 57.82 -7.68
CA ALA A 53 -11.66 56.98 -7.04
C ALA A 53 -12.63 57.80 -6.18
N GLU A 54 -12.11 58.76 -5.41
CA GLU A 54 -12.94 59.68 -4.62
C GLU A 54 -13.81 60.56 -5.52
N ASP A 55 -13.25 61.10 -6.60
CA ASP A 55 -13.98 61.93 -7.57
C ASP A 55 -15.11 61.11 -8.25
N ILE A 56 -14.85 59.84 -8.61
CA ILE A 56 -15.85 58.92 -9.16
C ILE A 56 -16.97 58.64 -8.15
N GLY A 57 -16.63 58.43 -6.88
CA GLY A 57 -17.61 58.17 -5.82
C GLY A 57 -18.51 59.36 -5.47
N GLN A 58 -18.09 60.58 -5.83
CA GLN A 58 -18.83 61.83 -5.62
C GLN A 58 -19.72 62.24 -6.80
N ILE A 59 -19.75 61.46 -7.88
CA ILE A 59 -20.64 61.73 -9.04
C ILE A 59 -22.11 61.69 -8.60
N ASP A 60 -22.91 62.64 -9.06
CA ASP A 60 -24.36 62.65 -8.84
C ASP A 60 -25.00 61.38 -9.44
N GLY A 61 -25.59 60.54 -8.57
CA GLY A 61 -26.12 59.23 -8.95
C GLY A 61 -25.17 58.05 -8.77
N ALA A 62 -24.00 58.24 -8.14
CA ALA A 62 -23.02 57.18 -7.88
C ALA A 62 -23.56 55.95 -7.13
N ASP A 63 -24.68 56.09 -6.40
CA ASP A 63 -25.37 54.96 -5.73
C ASP A 63 -25.77 53.83 -6.69
N ASN A 64 -26.04 54.14 -7.97
CA ASN A 64 -26.45 53.16 -8.99
C ASN A 64 -25.46 53.07 -10.15
N LEU A 65 -24.28 53.70 -10.05
CA LEU A 65 -23.27 53.68 -11.09
C LEU A 65 -22.30 52.53 -10.84
N GLU A 66 -22.14 51.66 -11.83
CA GLU A 66 -21.11 50.63 -11.85
C GLU A 66 -20.03 50.99 -12.85
N VAL A 67 -18.78 51.04 -12.38
CA VAL A 67 -17.61 51.35 -13.19
C VAL A 67 -17.10 50.06 -13.82
N ARG A 68 -16.97 50.04 -15.15
CA ARG A 68 -16.43 48.89 -15.88
C ARG A 68 -14.91 48.91 -15.84
N VAL A 69 -14.35 47.93 -15.17
CA VAL A 69 -12.91 47.76 -14.99
C VAL A 69 -12.42 46.50 -15.70
N ARG A 70 -11.11 46.40 -15.87
CA ARG A 70 -10.48 45.16 -16.32
C ARG A 70 -10.87 44.04 -15.33
N PRO A 71 -11.17 42.82 -15.79
CA PRO A 71 -11.66 41.74 -14.93
C PRO A 71 -10.74 41.51 -13.73
N VAL A 72 -11.27 41.71 -12.53
CA VAL A 72 -10.56 41.61 -11.26
C VAL A 72 -10.93 40.31 -10.58
N VAL A 73 -9.94 39.48 -10.27
CA VAL A 73 -10.15 38.27 -9.48
C VAL A 73 -10.14 38.62 -8.00
N THR A 74 -11.21 38.29 -7.28
CA THR A 74 -11.33 38.58 -5.84
C THR A 74 -10.73 37.45 -4.99
N ASN A 75 -10.64 37.68 -3.68
CA ASN A 75 -10.33 36.64 -2.69
C ASN A 75 -11.58 36.00 -2.08
N GLU A 76 -12.77 36.36 -2.58
CA GLU A 76 -14.03 35.74 -2.19
C GLU A 76 -14.13 34.37 -2.85
N ILE A 77 -14.25 33.32 -2.03
CA ILE A 77 -14.43 31.94 -2.49
C ILE A 77 -15.91 31.60 -2.40
N GLU A 78 -16.49 31.23 -3.53
CA GLU A 78 -17.86 30.75 -3.64
C GLU A 78 -17.86 29.27 -4.01
N TYR A 79 -18.67 28.48 -3.30
CA TYR A 79 -18.81 27.05 -3.53
C TYR A 79 -20.04 26.84 -4.41
N LEU A 80 -19.81 26.32 -5.62
CA LEU A 80 -20.87 26.12 -6.61
C LEU A 80 -21.21 24.62 -6.75
N ALA A 81 -22.49 24.31 -6.85
CA ALA A 81 -22.94 22.98 -7.22
C ALA A 81 -22.73 22.73 -8.73
N ALA A 82 -22.67 21.46 -9.13
CA ALA A 82 -22.41 21.09 -10.53
C ALA A 82 -23.39 21.70 -11.54
N ASP A 83 -24.68 21.84 -11.20
CA ASP A 83 -25.70 22.42 -12.09
C ASP A 83 -25.70 23.96 -12.13
N GLU A 84 -25.09 24.58 -11.13
CA GLU A 84 -24.84 26.03 -11.09
C GLU A 84 -23.59 26.36 -11.90
N GLU A 85 -22.52 25.61 -11.68
CA GLU A 85 -21.23 25.73 -12.37
C GLU A 85 -21.37 25.71 -13.91
N GLU A 86 -22.20 24.81 -14.46
CA GLU A 86 -22.43 24.71 -15.92
C GLU A 86 -22.93 26.00 -16.57
N ARG A 87 -23.54 26.90 -15.79
CA ARG A 87 -24.14 28.14 -16.30
C ARG A 87 -23.11 29.26 -16.46
N HIS A 88 -21.99 29.18 -15.75
CA HIS A 88 -20.98 30.21 -15.68
C HIS A 88 -19.79 29.94 -16.60
N THR A 89 -19.10 31.02 -16.98
CA THR A 89 -17.83 30.95 -17.71
C THR A 89 -16.67 30.99 -16.73
N ILE A 90 -15.91 29.90 -16.65
CA ILE A 90 -14.88 29.69 -15.62
C ILE A 90 -13.50 29.62 -16.27
N ALA A 91 -12.58 30.46 -15.82
CA ALA A 91 -11.18 30.45 -16.26
C ALA A 91 -10.30 29.53 -15.39
N GLU A 92 -9.21 29.03 -15.97
CA GLU A 92 -8.23 28.17 -15.28
C GLU A 92 -7.43 28.96 -14.24
N ALA A 93 -7.06 28.32 -13.13
CA ALA A 93 -6.31 28.91 -12.02
C ALA A 93 -4.97 29.55 -12.45
N LYS A 94 -4.35 29.05 -13.53
CA LYS A 94 -3.09 29.56 -14.10
C LYS A 94 -3.22 30.84 -14.92
N THR A 95 -4.43 31.37 -15.06
CA THR A 95 -4.65 32.61 -15.80
C THR A 95 -3.77 33.73 -15.24
N ARG A 96 -2.95 34.36 -16.09
CA ARG A 96 -1.99 35.38 -15.66
C ARG A 96 -2.70 36.61 -15.12
N LEU A 97 -2.38 36.96 -13.88
CA LEU A 97 -2.85 38.16 -13.19
C LEU A 97 -1.70 39.16 -13.02
N ASN A 98 -2.02 40.45 -12.95
CA ASN A 98 -1.08 41.50 -12.53
C ASN A 98 -1.07 41.67 -11.00
N ASP A 99 -0.24 42.58 -10.47
CA ASP A 99 -0.15 42.86 -9.02
C ASP A 99 -1.46 43.37 -8.42
N ALA A 100 -2.37 43.88 -9.25
CA ALA A 100 -3.72 44.26 -8.84
C ALA A 100 -4.71 43.07 -8.87
N ASN A 101 -4.33 41.83 -9.23
CA ASN A 101 -5.25 40.71 -9.50
C ASN A 101 -6.17 40.91 -10.73
N GLU A 102 -5.79 41.73 -11.69
CA GLU A 102 -6.50 41.87 -12.96
C GLU A 102 -5.99 40.86 -13.99
N ILE A 103 -6.90 40.32 -14.80
CA ILE A 103 -6.54 39.43 -15.91
C ILE A 103 -5.73 40.21 -16.96
N VAL A 104 -4.53 39.73 -17.27
CA VAL A 104 -3.58 40.43 -18.15
C VAL A 104 -3.94 40.26 -19.62
N LEU A 105 -4.33 39.05 -20.02
CA LEU A 105 -4.62 38.70 -21.41
C LEU A 105 -6.06 39.08 -21.77
N ASP A 106 -6.26 39.66 -22.97
CA ASP A 106 -7.60 40.03 -23.44
C ASP A 106 -8.45 38.78 -23.77
N ARG A 107 -7.80 37.67 -24.13
CA ARG A 107 -8.45 36.38 -24.35
C ARG A 107 -7.82 35.31 -23.47
N VAL A 108 -8.66 34.53 -22.81
CA VAL A 108 -8.26 33.50 -21.85
C VAL A 108 -8.97 32.19 -22.12
N SER A 109 -8.31 31.08 -21.80
CA SER A 109 -8.90 29.74 -21.86
C SER A 109 -9.94 29.60 -20.76
N VAL A 110 -11.16 29.25 -21.16
CA VAL A 110 -12.29 29.09 -20.25
C VAL A 110 -13.03 27.78 -20.53
N ARG A 111 -13.82 27.38 -19.56
CA ARG A 111 -14.80 26.29 -19.69
C ARG A 111 -16.19 26.79 -19.37
N ARG A 112 -17.17 26.25 -20.08
CA ARG A 112 -18.61 26.42 -19.79
C ARG A 112 -19.32 25.09 -20.01
N GLY A 113 -19.75 24.47 -18.92
CA GLY A 113 -20.16 23.06 -18.91
C GLY A 113 -19.05 22.17 -19.49
N PRO A 114 -19.34 21.30 -20.48
CA PRO A 114 -18.36 20.39 -21.07
C PRO A 114 -17.45 21.04 -22.14
N ASN A 115 -17.68 22.31 -22.50
CA ASN A 115 -16.99 22.94 -23.62
C ASN A 115 -15.80 23.78 -23.14
N PHE A 116 -14.64 23.58 -23.78
CA PHE A 116 -13.41 24.36 -23.58
C PHE A 116 -13.16 25.23 -24.80
N PHE A 117 -12.96 26.54 -24.59
CA PHE A 117 -12.72 27.51 -25.66
C PHE A 117 -12.05 28.78 -25.12
N GLU A 118 -11.58 29.66 -26.01
CA GLU A 118 -11.05 30.97 -25.63
C GLU A 118 -12.16 32.03 -25.64
N ALA A 119 -12.38 32.70 -24.50
CA ALA A 119 -13.32 33.81 -24.35
C ALA A 119 -12.60 35.15 -24.13
N ASP A 120 -13.33 36.25 -24.28
CA ASP A 120 -12.85 37.57 -23.84
C ASP A 120 -12.75 37.58 -22.31
N ALA A 121 -11.71 38.21 -21.76
CA ALA A 121 -11.52 38.29 -20.31
C ALA A 121 -12.74 38.92 -19.61
N GLY A 122 -13.45 39.85 -20.28
CA GLY A 122 -14.68 40.47 -19.79
C GLY A 122 -15.88 39.53 -19.63
N ASP A 123 -15.83 38.32 -20.19
CA ASP A 123 -16.89 37.31 -20.08
C ASP A 123 -16.61 36.29 -18.95
N VAL A 124 -15.46 36.38 -18.28
CA VAL A 124 -15.09 35.48 -17.18
C VAL A 124 -15.86 35.88 -15.91
N GLU A 125 -16.60 34.92 -15.34
CA GLU A 125 -17.39 35.12 -14.13
C GLU A 125 -16.69 34.55 -12.89
N TYR A 126 -15.98 33.44 -13.06
CA TYR A 126 -15.24 32.75 -12.00
C TYR A 126 -13.86 32.30 -12.48
N LEU A 127 -12.96 32.11 -11.53
CA LEU A 127 -11.65 31.51 -11.70
C LEU A 127 -11.54 30.29 -10.78
N ASP A 128 -10.94 29.21 -11.26
CA ASP A 128 -10.56 28.08 -10.42
C ASP A 128 -9.73 28.55 -9.20
N SER A 129 -10.01 27.99 -8.01
CA SER A 129 -9.36 28.44 -6.76
C SER A 129 -7.90 27.99 -6.67
N SER A 130 -7.60 26.77 -7.13
CA SER A 130 -6.27 26.19 -7.13
C SER A 130 -6.10 25.20 -8.27
N PRO A 131 -4.91 25.08 -8.90
CA PRO A 131 -4.64 24.02 -9.88
C PRO A 131 -4.83 22.60 -9.30
N GLN A 132 -4.68 22.44 -7.98
CA GLN A 132 -4.81 21.14 -7.31
C GLN A 132 -6.27 20.71 -7.08
N GLN A 133 -7.25 21.61 -7.25
CA GLN A 133 -8.65 21.32 -6.91
C GLN A 133 -9.26 20.17 -7.72
N ILE A 134 -8.70 19.89 -8.91
CA ILE A 134 -9.19 18.86 -9.83
C ILE A 134 -8.64 17.45 -9.53
N VAL A 135 -7.68 17.33 -8.61
CA VAL A 135 -7.03 16.05 -8.26
C VAL A 135 -7.29 15.62 -6.82
N SER A 136 -7.26 14.32 -6.57
CA SER A 136 -7.37 13.77 -5.21
C SER A 136 -6.11 14.02 -4.37
N LEU A 137 -6.20 13.92 -3.04
CA LEU A 137 -5.05 14.05 -2.13
C LEU A 137 -3.85 13.16 -2.54
N ALA A 138 -4.10 11.88 -2.87
CA ALA A 138 -3.03 10.95 -3.26
C ALA A 138 -2.38 11.34 -4.60
N THR A 139 -3.19 11.85 -5.53
CA THR A 139 -2.70 12.35 -6.82
C THR A 139 -1.94 13.66 -6.65
N ALA A 140 -2.39 14.53 -5.73
CA ALA A 140 -1.76 15.80 -5.40
C ALA A 140 -0.37 15.65 -4.73
N MET A 141 0.01 14.46 -4.27
CA MET A 141 1.34 14.14 -3.72
C MET A 141 2.34 13.63 -4.79
N ILE A 142 1.96 13.63 -6.07
CA ILE A 142 2.86 13.28 -7.18
C ILE A 142 3.46 14.60 -7.72
N PRO A 143 4.76 14.87 -7.54
CA PRO A 143 5.38 16.07 -8.13
C PRO A 143 5.38 15.95 -9.65
N PHE A 144 5.44 17.08 -10.37
CA PHE A 144 5.50 17.07 -11.85
C PHE A 144 4.41 16.23 -12.53
N LEU A 145 3.21 16.15 -11.93
CA LEU A 145 2.10 15.35 -12.43
C LEU A 145 1.71 15.70 -13.88
N GLU A 146 1.86 16.97 -14.23
CA GLU A 146 1.67 17.52 -15.58
C GLU A 146 2.56 16.87 -16.66
N HIS A 147 3.65 16.20 -16.26
CA HIS A 147 4.59 15.51 -17.13
C HIS A 147 4.39 13.98 -17.16
N ASP A 148 3.33 13.49 -16.50
CA ASP A 148 2.98 12.07 -16.47
C ASP A 148 1.69 11.76 -17.24
N ASP A 149 1.70 10.67 -18.00
CA ASP A 149 0.47 10.11 -18.57
C ASP A 149 -0.54 9.77 -17.46
N ALA A 150 -1.82 10.06 -17.71
CA ALA A 150 -2.89 9.88 -16.74
C ALA A 150 -3.00 8.43 -16.21
N ASN A 151 -2.72 7.41 -17.04
CA ASN A 151 -2.75 6.02 -16.58
C ASN A 151 -1.59 5.71 -15.62
N ARG A 152 -0.44 6.35 -15.82
CA ARG A 152 0.71 6.23 -14.92
C ARG A 152 0.49 7.00 -13.62
N ALA A 153 -0.05 8.20 -13.68
CA ALA A 153 -0.48 8.96 -12.52
C ALA A 153 -1.48 8.18 -11.64
N LEU A 154 -2.49 7.55 -12.26
CA LEU A 154 -3.45 6.68 -11.56
C LEU A 154 -2.73 5.54 -10.83
N MET A 155 -1.78 4.90 -11.51
CA MET A 155 -0.95 3.85 -10.92
C MET A 155 -0.12 4.37 -9.74
N GLY A 156 0.52 5.54 -9.88
CA GLY A 156 1.28 6.21 -8.83
C GLY A 156 0.45 6.49 -7.57
N ALA A 157 -0.71 7.12 -7.73
CA ALA A 157 -1.62 7.42 -6.63
C ALA A 157 -2.12 6.14 -5.93
N ASN A 158 -2.38 5.07 -6.69
CA ASN A 158 -2.77 3.78 -6.13
C ASN A 158 -1.64 3.05 -5.39
N MET A 159 -0.39 3.22 -5.83
CA MET A 159 0.77 2.58 -5.22
C MET A 159 1.19 3.25 -3.92
N GLN A 160 1.03 4.57 -3.80
CA GLN A 160 1.24 5.27 -2.53
C GLN A 160 0.38 4.68 -1.40
N ARG A 161 -0.87 4.32 -1.68
CA ARG A 161 -1.77 3.65 -0.70
C ARG A 161 -1.37 2.22 -0.35
N GLN A 162 -0.47 1.62 -1.12
CA GLN A 162 0.09 0.28 -0.89
C GLN A 162 1.48 0.32 -0.25
N ALA A 163 2.02 1.51 0.02
CA ALA A 163 3.31 1.67 0.65
C ALA A 163 3.29 1.10 2.07
N VAL A 164 4.39 0.44 2.45
CA VAL A 164 4.56 -0.14 3.79
C VAL A 164 5.32 0.85 4.66
N PRO A 165 4.84 1.18 5.88
CA PRO A 165 5.58 2.00 6.82
C PRO A 165 6.95 1.40 7.16
N LEU A 166 7.98 2.23 7.07
CA LEU A 166 9.37 1.83 7.28
C LEU A 166 9.79 2.10 8.72
N ILE A 167 10.84 1.40 9.17
CA ILE A 167 11.40 1.65 10.51
C ILE A 167 11.99 3.05 10.59
N THR A 168 12.59 3.58 9.53
CA THR A 168 13.19 4.91 9.50
C THR A 168 12.59 5.69 8.33
N PRO A 169 11.36 6.23 8.45
CA PRO A 169 10.74 6.97 7.36
C PRO A 169 11.53 8.25 7.06
N GLU A 170 11.53 8.65 5.78
CA GLU A 170 12.18 9.87 5.31
C GLU A 170 11.19 10.68 4.46
N ALA A 171 11.13 11.99 4.70
CA ALA A 171 10.30 12.90 3.90
C ALA A 171 10.93 13.08 2.49
N PRO A 172 10.12 13.17 1.42
CA PRO A 172 10.65 13.36 0.08
C PRO A 172 11.40 14.70 -0.03
N LEU A 173 12.55 14.70 -0.73
CA LEU A 173 13.28 15.94 -1.05
C LEU A 173 12.51 16.83 -2.02
N VAL A 174 11.76 16.21 -2.94
CA VAL A 174 10.85 16.89 -3.86
C VAL A 174 9.42 16.59 -3.42
N ALA A 175 8.82 17.50 -2.67
CA ALA A 175 7.46 17.41 -2.16
C ALA A 175 6.49 18.22 -3.04
N THR A 176 5.18 18.09 -2.83
CA THR A 176 4.17 18.97 -3.48
C THR A 176 3.54 19.96 -2.51
N GLY A 177 3.81 19.79 -1.21
CA GLY A 177 3.22 20.57 -0.11
C GLY A 177 1.98 19.89 0.48
N MET A 178 1.39 18.94 -0.25
CA MET A 178 0.23 18.18 0.22
C MET A 178 0.60 17.16 1.30
N GLU A 179 1.88 16.78 1.40
CA GLU A 179 2.37 15.81 2.39
C GLU A 179 2.20 16.31 3.82
N ARG A 180 2.40 17.61 4.08
CA ARG A 180 2.25 18.21 5.41
C ARG A 180 0.79 18.26 5.84
N ALA A 181 -0.09 18.77 4.97
CA ALA A 181 -1.53 18.84 5.23
C ALA A 181 -2.12 17.43 5.42
N SER A 182 -1.73 16.48 4.57
CA SER A 182 -2.19 15.10 4.69
C SER A 182 -1.68 14.43 5.98
N ALA A 183 -0.46 14.73 6.42
CA ALA A 183 0.06 14.18 7.66
C ALA A 183 -0.71 14.69 8.89
N SER A 184 -0.98 16.00 8.97
CA SER A 184 -1.72 16.59 10.09
C SER A 184 -3.15 16.04 10.18
N ASP A 185 -3.82 15.91 9.04
CA ASP A 185 -5.23 15.55 8.98
C ASP A 185 -5.47 14.04 9.12
N SER A 186 -4.43 13.22 8.89
CA SER A 186 -4.52 11.76 8.98
C SER A 186 -4.66 11.21 10.41
N GLY A 187 -4.29 11.99 11.43
CA GLY A 187 -4.24 11.53 12.82
C GLY A 187 -3.11 10.54 13.14
N HIS A 188 -2.13 10.36 12.24
CA HIS A 188 -0.94 9.53 12.51
C HIS A 188 0.06 10.24 13.43
N MET A 189 0.18 11.56 13.31
CA MET A 189 0.99 12.40 14.20
C MET A 189 0.19 12.78 15.45
N VAL A 190 0.91 13.05 16.54
CA VAL A 190 0.34 13.70 17.73
C VAL A 190 0.69 15.18 17.64
N LEU A 191 -0.33 16.04 17.68
CA LEU A 191 -0.17 17.49 17.64
C LEU A 191 -0.35 18.11 19.03
N ALA A 192 0.39 19.16 19.34
CA ALA A 192 0.18 19.98 20.53
C ALA A 192 -1.20 20.65 20.46
N ALA A 193 -1.96 20.60 21.55
CA ALA A 193 -3.33 21.12 21.58
C ALA A 193 -3.39 22.63 21.83
N ALA A 194 -2.38 23.16 22.51
CA ALA A 194 -2.20 24.56 22.83
C ALA A 194 -0.70 24.83 22.99
N ASP A 195 -0.33 26.10 23.02
CA ASP A 195 1.03 26.55 23.31
C ASP A 195 1.45 26.06 24.71
N GLY A 196 2.74 25.79 24.91
CA GLY A 196 3.25 25.36 26.22
C GLY A 196 4.69 24.86 26.20
N GLU A 197 5.17 24.49 27.38
CA GLU A 197 6.52 23.93 27.59
C GLU A 197 6.45 22.42 27.83
N VAL A 198 7.31 21.67 27.17
CA VAL A 198 7.40 20.21 27.34
C VAL A 198 8.11 19.89 28.65
N THR A 199 7.39 19.39 29.64
CA THR A 199 7.95 19.08 30.98
C THR A 199 8.56 17.68 31.05
N HIS A 200 7.98 16.71 30.34
CA HIS A 200 8.41 15.31 30.39
C HIS A 200 8.28 14.64 29.03
N VAL A 201 9.31 13.88 28.65
CA VAL A 201 9.30 13.09 27.41
C VAL A 201 9.81 11.69 27.72
N THR A 202 9.01 10.69 27.39
CA THR A 202 9.44 9.29 27.32
C THR A 202 9.06 8.73 25.97
N SER A 203 9.49 7.50 25.68
CA SER A 203 9.01 6.82 24.49
C SER A 203 7.50 6.64 24.51
N ARG A 204 6.84 6.49 25.67
CA ARG A 204 5.41 6.14 25.77
C ARG A 204 4.48 7.33 25.99
N GLU A 205 4.98 8.42 26.53
CA GLU A 205 4.17 9.60 26.81
C GLU A 205 4.99 10.89 26.75
N ILE A 206 4.31 11.98 26.40
CA ILE A 206 4.82 13.34 26.38
C ILE A 206 3.91 14.17 27.29
N THR A 207 4.49 14.99 28.15
CA THR A 207 3.76 15.87 29.04
C THR A 207 4.10 17.31 28.73
N ILE A 208 3.07 18.14 28.57
CA ILE A 208 3.19 19.56 28.20
C ILE A 208 2.42 20.37 29.23
N ASP A 209 3.08 21.39 29.78
CA ASP A 209 2.44 22.40 30.61
C ASP A 209 2.01 23.56 29.72
N HIS A 210 0.70 23.79 29.64
CA HIS A 210 0.13 24.79 28.74
C HIS A 210 0.10 26.16 29.41
N ASP A 211 0.84 27.12 28.84
CA ASP A 211 0.91 28.49 29.32
C ASP A 211 -0.49 29.13 29.28
N ASN A 212 -0.96 29.61 30.45
CA ASN A 212 -2.24 30.27 30.65
C ASN A 212 -3.51 29.42 30.42
N ALA A 213 -3.88 28.67 31.48
CA ALA A 213 -5.20 28.10 31.80
C ALA A 213 -5.49 26.63 31.43
N GLY A 214 -4.55 25.89 30.82
CA GLY A 214 -4.77 24.50 30.40
C GLY A 214 -4.37 23.42 31.42
N GLY A 215 -3.41 23.73 32.30
CA GLY A 215 -2.79 22.75 33.19
C GLY A 215 -1.93 21.73 32.43
N GLU A 216 -1.31 20.82 33.18
CA GLU A 216 -0.46 19.77 32.63
C GLU A 216 -1.28 18.73 31.85
N ARG A 217 -0.91 18.50 30.59
CA ARG A 217 -1.57 17.51 29.72
C ARG A 217 -0.60 16.40 29.32
N VAL A 218 -1.06 15.16 29.53
CA VAL A 218 -0.31 13.95 29.16
C VAL A 218 -0.82 13.38 27.84
N TYR A 219 0.08 13.24 26.87
CA TYR A 219 -0.14 12.64 25.56
C TYR A 219 0.44 11.23 25.54
N ARG A 220 -0.41 10.21 25.45
CA ARG A 220 0.03 8.81 25.37
C ARG A 220 0.29 8.41 23.92
N LEU A 221 1.46 7.83 23.67
CA LEU A 221 1.91 7.41 22.36
C LEU A 221 1.59 5.94 22.08
N ARG A 222 1.14 5.65 20.87
CA ARG A 222 0.93 4.28 20.39
C ARG A 222 2.26 3.58 20.15
N LYS A 223 2.38 2.32 20.58
CA LYS A 223 3.63 1.55 20.49
C LYS A 223 3.38 0.15 19.97
N PHE A 224 3.91 -0.10 18.78
CA PHE A 224 3.84 -1.41 18.12
C PHE A 224 2.38 -1.92 18.01
N ASP A 225 1.47 -1.00 17.71
CA ASP A 225 0.08 -1.35 17.44
C ASP A 225 -0.03 -1.97 16.05
N ARG A 226 -0.74 -3.10 15.96
CA ARG A 226 -1.01 -3.76 14.68
C ARG A 226 -2.11 -3.01 13.92
N SER A 227 -1.84 -2.68 12.66
CA SER A 227 -2.85 -2.16 11.72
C SER A 227 -3.78 -3.25 11.18
N ASN A 228 -4.80 -2.87 10.42
CA ASN A 228 -5.69 -3.85 9.78
C ASN A 228 -4.96 -4.70 8.73
N THR A 229 -3.94 -4.16 8.07
CA THR A 229 -3.12 -4.84 7.07
C THR A 229 -1.85 -5.47 7.66
N ALA A 230 -1.84 -5.71 8.98
CA ALA A 230 -0.72 -6.29 9.72
C ALA A 230 0.59 -5.49 9.66
N THR A 231 0.55 -4.22 9.28
CA THR A 231 1.69 -3.28 9.41
C THR A 231 1.76 -2.72 10.83
N CYS A 232 2.87 -2.05 11.14
CA CYS A 232 3.13 -1.51 12.47
C CYS A 232 2.82 0.00 12.57
N ILE A 233 2.06 0.38 13.59
CA ILE A 233 1.84 1.77 14.00
C ILE A 233 2.61 1.98 15.30
N SER A 234 3.66 2.80 15.25
CA SER A 234 4.44 3.15 16.45
C SER A 234 4.87 4.60 16.35
N GLN A 235 4.44 5.38 17.34
CA GLN A 235 4.69 6.81 17.43
C GLN A 235 5.98 7.07 18.21
N ARG A 236 6.73 8.10 17.85
CA ARG A 236 8.02 8.49 18.44
C ARG A 236 7.97 9.98 18.76
N PRO A 237 8.37 10.39 19.98
CA PRO A 237 8.51 11.81 20.28
C PRO A 237 9.50 12.48 19.31
N VAL A 238 9.18 13.70 18.87
CA VAL A 238 10.09 14.57 18.10
C VAL A 238 10.52 15.82 18.87
N VAL A 239 9.94 16.02 20.06
CA VAL A 239 10.30 17.10 21.00
C VAL A 239 11.14 16.56 22.15
N ALA A 240 11.94 17.43 22.76
CA ALA A 240 12.70 17.20 23.98
C ALA A 240 12.07 17.92 25.18
N ALA A 241 12.45 17.53 26.39
CA ALA A 241 12.04 18.23 27.60
C ALA A 241 12.71 19.62 27.65
N GLY A 242 11.92 20.65 27.93
CA GLY A 242 12.30 22.07 27.88
C GLY A 242 11.99 22.77 26.55
N ASP A 243 11.50 22.04 25.53
CA ASP A 243 11.08 22.66 24.28
C ASP A 243 9.76 23.43 24.47
N THR A 244 9.68 24.63 23.90
CA THR A 244 8.43 25.37 23.75
C THR A 244 7.73 24.96 22.47
N VAL A 245 6.46 24.59 22.54
CA VAL A 245 5.65 24.18 21.39
C VAL A 245 4.50 25.14 21.15
N THR A 246 4.08 25.26 19.90
CA THR A 246 2.87 25.99 19.52
C THR A 246 1.68 25.06 19.26
N ALA A 247 0.47 25.57 19.41
CA ALA A 247 -0.75 24.85 19.04
C ALA A 247 -0.67 24.34 17.59
N GLY A 248 -0.97 23.05 17.39
CA GLY A 248 -0.90 22.39 16.09
C GLY A 248 0.49 21.88 15.68
N GLN A 249 1.55 22.16 16.45
CA GLN A 249 2.88 21.64 16.16
C GLN A 249 2.94 20.12 16.40
N PRO A 250 3.54 19.32 15.49
CA PRO A 250 3.80 17.90 15.73
C PRO A 250 4.74 17.70 16.93
N ILE A 251 4.29 16.90 17.90
CA ILE A 251 5.08 16.51 19.09
C ILE A 251 5.50 15.04 19.07
N ALA A 252 4.81 14.21 18.28
CA ALA A 252 5.24 12.85 17.97
C ALA A 252 4.82 12.43 16.55
N GLU A 253 5.66 11.61 15.93
CA GLU A 253 5.52 11.11 14.56
C GLU A 253 5.41 9.59 14.52
N SER A 254 4.75 9.05 13.50
CA SER A 254 4.59 7.60 13.28
C SER A 254 5.59 7.08 12.24
N MET A 255 5.63 5.77 12.02
CA MET A 255 6.45 5.10 10.97
C MET A 255 6.15 5.50 9.51
N ALA A 256 5.16 6.36 9.28
CA ALA A 256 4.76 6.84 7.95
C ALA A 256 4.81 8.37 7.85
N THR A 257 5.48 9.03 8.81
CA THR A 257 5.62 10.49 8.86
C THR A 257 7.03 10.86 9.30
N ALA A 258 7.57 11.91 8.71
CA ALA A 258 8.85 12.50 9.08
C ALA A 258 8.82 14.02 8.81
N ASP A 259 9.42 14.82 9.68
CA ASP A 259 9.50 16.29 9.57
C ASP A 259 8.14 17.02 9.38
N GLY A 260 7.09 16.44 9.97
CA GLY A 260 5.71 16.90 9.88
C GLY A 260 5.03 16.56 8.55
N MET A 261 5.61 15.67 7.75
CA MET A 261 5.14 15.29 6.42
C MET A 261 4.83 13.80 6.34
N ILE A 262 4.01 13.39 5.38
CA ILE A 262 3.87 12.00 5.00
C ILE A 262 5.21 11.50 4.42
N ALA A 263 5.64 10.33 4.91
CA ALA A 263 6.90 9.70 4.55
C ALA A 263 6.66 8.20 4.31
N LEU A 264 6.40 7.84 3.05
CA LEU A 264 6.03 6.49 2.61
C LEU A 264 7.20 5.67 2.03
N GLY A 265 8.35 6.31 1.86
CA GLY A 265 9.50 5.82 1.13
C GLY A 265 10.80 6.44 1.63
N GLN A 266 11.81 6.46 0.76
CA GLN A 266 13.16 6.96 1.03
C GLN A 266 13.68 7.71 -0.19
N ASN A 267 14.53 8.70 0.03
CA ASN A 267 15.29 9.36 -1.04
C ASN A 267 16.51 8.50 -1.34
N ILE A 268 16.68 8.06 -2.59
CA ILE A 268 17.79 7.17 -2.97
C ILE A 268 18.46 7.62 -4.26
N VAL A 269 19.77 7.35 -4.36
CA VAL A 269 20.56 7.67 -5.56
C VAL A 269 20.23 6.69 -6.68
N VAL A 270 19.69 7.17 -7.78
CA VAL A 270 19.28 6.36 -8.93
C VAL A 270 20.16 6.60 -10.14
N ALA A 271 20.42 5.54 -10.91
CA ALA A 271 20.96 5.62 -12.26
C ALA A 271 19.99 5.05 -13.29
N PHE A 272 19.76 5.78 -14.38
CA PHE A 272 18.96 5.31 -15.52
C PHE A 272 19.87 4.72 -16.61
N MET A 273 20.22 3.44 -16.46
CA MET A 273 21.06 2.71 -17.41
C MET A 273 20.67 1.24 -17.49
N PHE A 274 21.15 0.53 -18.50
CA PHE A 274 21.00 -0.93 -18.57
C PHE A 274 22.08 -1.62 -17.76
N TRP A 275 21.71 -2.69 -17.04
CA TRP A 275 22.64 -3.48 -16.26
C TRP A 275 22.49 -4.97 -16.55
N GLU A 276 23.25 -5.48 -17.52
CA GLU A 276 23.42 -6.93 -17.82
C GLU A 276 22.12 -7.78 -17.84
N GLY A 277 20.97 -7.18 -18.19
CA GLY A 277 19.66 -7.83 -18.13
C GLY A 277 19.05 -7.95 -16.72
N GLY A 278 19.78 -7.57 -15.67
CA GLY A 278 19.29 -7.47 -14.30
C GLY A 278 18.10 -6.53 -14.17
N ASN A 279 18.05 -5.43 -14.92
CA ASN A 279 16.90 -4.54 -14.99
C ASN A 279 16.09 -4.65 -16.30
N TYR A 280 16.00 -5.86 -16.87
CA TYR A 280 15.17 -6.09 -18.05
C TYR A 280 13.69 -5.79 -17.77
N GLU A 281 13.02 -5.08 -18.69
CA GLU A 281 11.64 -4.59 -18.55
C GLU A 281 11.43 -3.78 -17.25
N ASP A 282 10.72 -4.36 -16.29
CA ASP A 282 10.36 -3.77 -15.00
C ASP A 282 11.20 -4.29 -13.83
N ALA A 283 12.26 -5.05 -14.13
CA ALA A 283 13.17 -5.48 -13.09
C ALA A 283 14.00 -4.29 -12.57
N ILE A 284 14.35 -4.36 -11.29
CA ILE A 284 15.10 -3.35 -10.56
C ILE A 284 16.32 -4.04 -9.95
N VAL A 285 17.48 -3.41 -10.11
CA VAL A 285 18.71 -3.80 -9.42
C VAL A 285 18.92 -2.85 -8.25
N VAL A 286 19.22 -3.41 -7.07
CA VAL A 286 19.36 -2.67 -5.82
C VAL A 286 20.73 -2.92 -5.19
N SER A 287 21.33 -1.90 -4.57
CA SER A 287 22.55 -2.02 -3.78
C SER A 287 22.29 -2.74 -2.45
N GLU A 288 23.21 -3.63 -2.06
CA GLU A 288 23.24 -4.28 -0.75
C GLU A 288 23.30 -3.26 0.41
N ARG A 289 23.84 -2.06 0.16
CA ARG A 289 23.86 -0.96 1.14
C ARG A 289 22.47 -0.69 1.73
N LEU A 290 21.43 -0.70 0.89
CA LEU A 290 20.05 -0.47 1.33
C LEU A 290 19.52 -1.52 2.31
N LEU A 291 20.11 -2.72 2.30
CA LEU A 291 19.81 -3.80 3.26
C LEU A 291 20.66 -3.69 4.53
N LYS A 292 21.92 -3.30 4.40
CA LYS A 292 22.86 -3.10 5.52
C LYS A 292 22.37 -1.98 6.44
N ASP A 293 21.93 -0.88 5.85
CA ASP A 293 21.49 0.32 6.55
C ASP A 293 20.00 0.30 6.94
N ASP A 294 19.32 -0.83 6.71
CA ASP A 294 17.89 -1.04 6.99
C ASP A 294 16.94 -0.02 6.31
N VAL A 295 17.36 0.63 5.22
CA VAL A 295 16.66 1.72 4.51
C VAL A 295 15.20 1.40 4.19
N PHE A 296 14.94 0.22 3.60
CA PHE A 296 13.58 -0.24 3.24
C PHE A 296 13.05 -1.34 4.16
N THR A 297 13.42 -1.30 5.43
CA THR A 297 12.97 -2.31 6.40
C THR A 297 11.65 -1.94 7.04
N SER A 298 10.72 -2.89 7.09
CA SER A 298 9.40 -2.73 7.71
C SER A 298 9.19 -3.69 8.87
N ILE A 299 8.22 -3.37 9.73
CA ILE A 299 7.77 -4.26 10.82
C ILE A 299 6.34 -4.71 10.51
N HIS A 300 6.13 -6.02 10.57
CA HIS A 300 4.82 -6.65 10.41
C HIS A 300 4.43 -7.36 11.69
N ILE A 301 3.17 -7.26 12.08
CA ILE A 301 2.66 -7.86 13.31
C ILE A 301 1.49 -8.76 12.95
N GLU A 302 1.70 -10.06 13.09
CA GLU A 302 0.65 -11.05 12.93
C GLU A 302 0.00 -11.39 14.27
N LYS A 303 -1.29 -11.71 14.21
CA LYS A 303 -2.07 -12.13 15.38
C LYS A 303 -2.56 -13.55 15.16
N TYR A 304 -2.16 -14.42 16.07
CA TYR A 304 -2.64 -15.78 16.13
C TYR A 304 -3.59 -15.92 17.30
N GLU A 305 -4.75 -16.50 17.04
CA GLU A 305 -5.77 -16.75 18.04
C GLU A 305 -6.06 -18.23 18.12
N VAL A 306 -6.27 -18.70 19.35
CA VAL A 306 -6.75 -20.04 19.64
C VAL A 306 -7.81 -19.97 20.72
N GLU A 307 -8.84 -20.78 20.56
CA GLU A 307 -9.94 -20.92 21.50
C GLU A 307 -9.94 -22.35 22.07
N ALA A 308 -10.18 -22.43 23.37
CA ALA A 308 -10.55 -23.66 24.05
C ALA A 308 -12.07 -23.70 24.20
N ARG A 309 -12.67 -24.82 23.79
CA ARG A 309 -14.13 -24.99 23.72
C ARG A 309 -14.61 -26.17 24.54
N ASP A 310 -15.83 -26.05 25.04
CA ASP A 310 -16.55 -27.19 25.61
C ASP A 310 -17.13 -28.06 24.50
N THR A 311 -16.53 -29.23 24.29
CA THR A 311 -17.04 -30.21 23.32
C THR A 311 -17.95 -31.22 24.01
N LYS A 312 -18.70 -32.01 23.24
CA LYS A 312 -19.52 -33.11 23.78
C LYS A 312 -18.69 -34.21 24.44
N LEU A 313 -17.42 -34.33 24.07
CA LEU A 313 -16.50 -35.38 24.54
C LEU A 313 -15.69 -34.92 25.76
N GLY A 314 -15.74 -33.62 26.08
CA GLY A 314 -15.02 -32.99 27.19
C GLY A 314 -14.58 -31.57 26.82
N ALA A 315 -14.10 -30.82 27.80
CA ALA A 315 -13.51 -29.51 27.56
C ALA A 315 -12.16 -29.65 26.84
N GLU A 316 -11.90 -28.80 25.85
CA GLU A 316 -10.54 -28.59 25.38
C GLU A 316 -9.75 -27.84 26.44
N GLU A 317 -8.49 -28.23 26.62
CA GLU A 317 -7.63 -27.67 27.65
C GLU A 317 -6.38 -27.04 27.02
N ILE A 318 -6.00 -25.86 27.51
CA ILE A 318 -4.72 -25.22 27.18
C ILE A 318 -3.71 -25.70 28.21
N THR A 319 -2.64 -26.35 27.74
CA THR A 319 -1.65 -26.96 28.61
C THR A 319 -0.32 -27.18 27.91
N ARG A 320 0.77 -27.20 28.70
CA ARG A 320 2.10 -27.56 28.25
C ARG A 320 2.25 -29.06 28.01
N ASP A 321 1.39 -29.88 28.62
CA ASP A 321 1.46 -31.35 28.57
C ASP A 321 0.80 -31.90 27.29
N ILE A 322 1.51 -31.76 26.18
CA ILE A 322 1.06 -32.11 24.83
C ILE A 322 1.56 -33.52 24.46
N PRO A 323 0.68 -34.44 24.00
CA PRO A 323 1.09 -35.80 23.68
C PRO A 323 2.03 -35.86 22.47
N ASN A 324 3.04 -36.74 22.54
CA ASN A 324 4.01 -37.01 21.48
C ASN A 324 4.91 -35.83 21.06
N GLN A 325 4.94 -34.75 21.83
CA GLN A 325 5.88 -33.63 21.61
C GLN A 325 7.19 -33.85 22.38
N ASN A 326 8.31 -33.37 21.83
CA ASN A 326 9.61 -33.39 22.51
C ASN A 326 9.79 -32.15 23.39
N GLU A 327 10.67 -32.20 24.40
CA GLU A 327 10.92 -31.02 25.25
C GLU A 327 11.50 -29.83 24.47
N GLU A 328 12.19 -30.10 23.36
CA GLU A 328 12.76 -29.04 22.53
C GLU A 328 11.68 -28.18 21.86
N ALA A 329 10.59 -28.78 21.35
CA ALA A 329 9.46 -28.03 20.80
C ALA A 329 8.71 -27.22 21.88
N LEU A 330 8.74 -27.70 23.13
CA LEU A 330 8.07 -27.06 24.27
C LEU A 330 8.96 -26.06 25.02
N ARG A 331 10.17 -25.78 24.52
CA ARG A 331 11.14 -24.89 25.19
C ARG A 331 10.65 -23.46 25.37
N ASN A 332 9.80 -23.01 24.45
CA ASN A 332 9.29 -21.65 24.40
C ASN A 332 7.98 -21.45 25.17
N LEU A 333 7.37 -22.55 25.65
CA LEU A 333 6.13 -22.53 26.40
C LEU A 333 6.39 -22.38 27.90
N ASP A 334 5.57 -21.56 28.54
CA ASP A 334 5.49 -21.48 30.00
C ASP A 334 4.74 -22.69 30.59
N ASP A 335 4.62 -22.72 31.92
CA ASP A 335 3.97 -23.82 32.64
C ASP A 335 2.47 -23.97 32.34
N THR A 336 1.85 -22.94 31.75
CA THR A 336 0.44 -22.98 31.31
C THR A 336 0.28 -23.50 29.87
N GLY A 337 1.39 -23.67 29.15
CA GLY A 337 1.38 -24.09 27.74
C GLY A 337 1.30 -22.92 26.77
N VAL A 338 1.64 -21.70 27.18
CA VAL A 338 1.58 -20.50 26.35
C VAL A 338 2.99 -19.96 26.11
N VAL A 339 3.27 -19.51 24.89
CA VAL A 339 4.57 -18.94 24.57
C VAL A 339 4.87 -17.68 25.38
N TYR A 340 6.10 -17.53 25.89
CA TYR A 340 6.49 -16.33 26.64
C TYR A 340 6.80 -15.13 25.72
N VAL A 341 6.50 -13.91 26.20
CA VAL A 341 6.82 -12.68 25.49
C VAL A 341 8.33 -12.52 25.34
N GLY A 342 8.77 -12.26 24.12
CA GLY A 342 10.18 -12.12 23.77
C GLY A 342 10.81 -13.39 23.18
N ALA A 343 10.10 -14.53 23.14
CA ALA A 343 10.53 -15.73 22.45
C ALA A 343 10.68 -15.48 20.94
N GLU A 344 11.74 -16.01 20.35
CA GLU A 344 11.88 -16.12 18.90
C GLU A 344 11.21 -17.43 18.45
N VAL A 345 10.35 -17.31 17.46
CA VAL A 345 9.53 -18.40 16.94
C VAL A 345 9.68 -18.48 15.43
N GLY A 346 9.81 -19.70 14.91
CA GLY A 346 9.86 -20.02 13.49
C GLY A 346 8.73 -20.96 13.07
N PRO A 347 8.71 -21.38 11.80
CA PRO A 347 7.73 -22.35 11.30
C PRO A 347 7.66 -23.60 12.18
N ASP A 348 6.45 -24.08 12.44
CA ASP A 348 6.13 -25.25 13.26
C ASP A 348 6.48 -25.14 14.77
N ASP A 349 6.93 -23.98 15.27
CA ASP A 349 7.03 -23.77 16.72
C ASP A 349 5.62 -23.66 17.34
N VAL A 350 5.45 -24.22 18.54
CA VAL A 350 4.19 -24.16 19.29
C VAL A 350 4.04 -22.78 19.93
N LEU A 351 2.95 -22.07 19.59
CA LEU A 351 2.58 -20.80 20.23
C LEU A 351 1.69 -21.03 21.46
N VAL A 352 0.73 -21.94 21.33
CA VAL A 352 -0.19 -22.29 22.42
C VAL A 352 -0.50 -23.78 22.35
N GLY A 353 -0.13 -24.49 23.41
CA GLY A 353 -0.44 -25.90 23.61
C GLY A 353 -1.92 -26.10 23.87
N LYS A 354 -2.61 -26.87 23.01
CA LYS A 354 -4.01 -27.20 23.17
C LYS A 354 -4.23 -28.70 22.96
N ILE A 355 -5.00 -29.30 23.86
CA ILE A 355 -5.42 -30.68 23.77
C ILE A 355 -6.94 -30.79 23.65
N THR A 356 -7.40 -31.66 22.75
CA THR A 356 -8.83 -31.95 22.55
C THR A 356 -9.12 -33.40 22.93
N PRO A 357 -10.12 -33.68 23.79
CA PRO A 357 -10.53 -35.04 24.10
C PRO A 357 -10.95 -35.82 22.85
N LYS A 358 -10.42 -37.04 22.68
CA LYS A 358 -10.84 -37.95 21.61
C LYS A 358 -11.97 -38.84 22.13
N GLY A 359 -13.00 -39.04 21.32
CA GLY A 359 -14.02 -40.05 21.59
C GLY A 359 -13.47 -41.45 21.34
N GLU A 360 -14.03 -42.45 22.03
CA GLU A 360 -13.83 -43.87 21.67
C GLU A 360 -14.47 -44.14 20.31
N THR A 361 -13.77 -43.85 19.22
CA THR A 361 -14.00 -44.51 17.93
C THR A 361 -13.07 -45.70 17.81
N GLU A 362 -13.51 -46.76 17.13
CA GLU A 362 -12.72 -47.96 16.88
C GLU A 362 -11.34 -47.56 16.32
N LEU A 363 -10.30 -47.68 17.16
CA LEU A 363 -8.91 -47.56 16.70
C LEU A 363 -8.73 -48.46 15.49
N SER A 364 -8.01 -47.97 14.48
CA SER A 364 -7.59 -48.78 13.35
C SER A 364 -6.89 -50.06 13.85
N GLY A 365 -6.91 -51.12 13.04
CA GLY A 365 -6.24 -52.37 13.42
C GLY A 365 -4.76 -52.15 13.74
N GLU A 366 -4.14 -51.22 13.01
CA GLU A 366 -2.78 -50.73 13.13
C GLU A 366 -2.55 -49.97 14.44
N ASP A 367 -3.38 -48.99 14.78
CA ASP A 367 -3.27 -48.23 16.04
C ASP A 367 -3.45 -49.13 17.26
N ARG A 368 -4.39 -50.08 17.16
CA ARG A 368 -4.63 -51.07 18.23
C ARG A 368 -3.39 -51.95 18.44
N LEU A 369 -2.72 -52.34 17.36
CA LEU A 369 -1.47 -53.08 17.42
C LEU A 369 -0.33 -52.23 18.00
N LEU A 370 -0.17 -50.98 17.55
CA LEU A 370 0.83 -50.05 18.07
C LEU A 370 0.67 -49.83 19.58
N ARG A 371 -0.57 -49.65 20.03
CA ARG A 371 -0.90 -49.50 21.47
C ARG A 371 -0.54 -50.76 22.26
N ALA A 372 -0.81 -51.94 21.70
CA ALA A 372 -0.45 -53.22 22.30
C ALA A 372 1.08 -53.47 22.36
N ILE A 373 1.84 -53.01 21.36
CA ILE A 373 3.30 -53.18 21.29
C ILE A 373 4.02 -52.20 22.22
N PHE A 374 3.66 -50.92 22.17
CA PHE A 374 4.42 -49.86 22.84
C PHE A 374 3.94 -49.56 24.26
N GLY A 375 2.81 -50.14 24.69
CA GLY A 375 2.31 -50.02 26.06
C GLY A 375 2.14 -48.58 26.54
N ARG A 376 2.02 -47.62 25.61
CA ARG A 376 1.81 -46.22 25.95
C ARG A 376 0.38 -46.10 26.47
N ASP A 377 0.23 -45.77 27.75
CA ASP A 377 -0.94 -45.10 28.29
C ASP A 377 -1.05 -43.72 27.62
N ALA A 378 -1.31 -43.70 26.32
CA ALA A 378 -1.56 -42.47 25.59
C ALA A 378 -2.84 -41.90 26.17
N ARG A 379 -2.75 -40.72 26.79
CA ARG A 379 -3.92 -39.93 27.15
C ARG A 379 -4.86 -39.88 25.95
N GLU A 380 -6.16 -40.00 26.19
CA GLU A 380 -7.21 -40.00 25.18
C GLU A 380 -7.46 -38.59 24.61
N VAL A 381 -6.38 -37.90 24.26
CA VAL A 381 -6.39 -36.51 23.82
C VAL A 381 -5.58 -36.38 22.55
N LYS A 382 -5.99 -35.46 21.69
CA LYS A 382 -5.31 -35.08 20.45
C LYS A 382 -4.60 -33.76 20.67
N ASP A 383 -3.39 -33.64 20.12
CA ASP A 383 -2.75 -32.35 19.94
C ASP A 383 -3.53 -31.53 18.89
N THR A 384 -4.07 -30.39 19.32
CA THR A 384 -4.75 -29.38 18.50
C THR A 384 -4.15 -27.98 18.72
N SER A 385 -2.87 -27.97 19.09
CA SER A 385 -2.11 -26.77 19.45
C SER A 385 -1.98 -25.79 18.28
N LYS A 386 -1.87 -24.51 18.62
CA LYS A 386 -1.62 -23.46 17.64
C LYS A 386 -0.12 -23.38 17.36
N HIS A 387 0.25 -23.68 16.12
CA HIS A 387 1.62 -23.58 15.62
C HIS A 387 1.79 -22.33 14.75
N VAL A 388 3.03 -21.88 14.62
CA VAL A 388 3.40 -20.85 13.63
C VAL A 388 3.24 -21.42 12.22
N PRO A 389 2.49 -20.76 11.32
CA PRO A 389 2.34 -21.21 9.94
C PRO A 389 3.68 -21.28 9.18
N ALA A 390 3.71 -22.15 8.16
CA ALA A 390 4.87 -22.26 7.28
C ALA A 390 5.19 -20.92 6.59
N GLY A 391 6.47 -20.52 6.64
CA GLY A 391 6.96 -19.28 6.06
C GLY A 391 6.83 -18.04 6.97
N GLU A 392 6.20 -18.17 8.14
CA GLU A 392 6.12 -17.10 9.12
C GLU A 392 7.17 -17.32 10.23
N TYR A 393 7.74 -16.22 10.70
CA TYR A 393 8.75 -16.20 11.76
C TYR A 393 8.72 -14.84 12.44
N GLY A 394 9.25 -14.77 13.65
CA GLY A 394 9.40 -13.49 14.33
C GLY A 394 9.57 -13.64 15.83
N ARG A 395 9.25 -12.56 16.53
CA ARG A 395 9.36 -12.46 17.97
C ARG A 395 8.01 -12.19 18.59
N VAL A 396 7.67 -12.93 19.64
CA VAL A 396 6.43 -12.71 20.40
C VAL A 396 6.53 -11.36 21.13
N ILE A 397 5.59 -10.45 20.87
CA ILE A 397 5.59 -9.10 21.46
C ILE A 397 4.46 -8.87 22.49
N ASP A 398 3.36 -9.60 22.37
CA ASP A 398 2.20 -9.48 23.25
C ASP A 398 1.45 -10.81 23.32
N VAL A 399 0.98 -11.18 24.50
CA VAL A 399 0.14 -12.36 24.75
C VAL A 399 -1.02 -11.92 25.62
N ARG A 400 -2.24 -12.12 25.13
CA ARG A 400 -3.47 -11.79 25.86
C ARG A 400 -4.31 -13.04 26.06
N ARG A 401 -4.71 -13.26 27.31
CA ARG A 401 -5.62 -14.31 27.72
C ARG A 401 -6.98 -13.67 28.01
N PHE A 402 -8.03 -14.28 27.49
CA PHE A 402 -9.41 -13.91 27.76
C PHE A 402 -10.11 -15.14 28.34
N SER A 403 -10.89 -14.94 29.39
CA SER A 403 -11.56 -16.03 30.09
C SER A 403 -12.99 -15.65 30.42
N THR A 404 -13.92 -16.59 30.23
CA THR A 404 -15.30 -16.42 30.67
C THR A 404 -15.38 -16.26 32.20
N GLU A 405 -14.44 -16.83 32.95
CA GLU A 405 -14.37 -16.70 34.41
C GLU A 405 -13.99 -15.28 34.86
N ASP A 406 -13.20 -14.57 34.04
CA ASP A 406 -12.77 -13.19 34.30
C ASP A 406 -13.81 -12.15 33.86
N GLY A 407 -14.93 -12.61 33.28
CA GLY A 407 -16.04 -11.75 32.82
C GLY A 407 -15.85 -11.19 31.41
N ASP A 408 -14.93 -11.76 30.61
CA ASP A 408 -14.78 -11.41 29.20
C ASP A 408 -15.96 -11.94 28.36
N ASP A 409 -16.39 -11.16 27.37
CA ASP A 409 -17.46 -11.53 26.44
C ASP A 409 -16.92 -12.46 25.35
N LEU A 410 -17.00 -13.78 25.62
CA LEU A 410 -16.60 -14.83 24.69
C LEU A 410 -17.82 -15.49 24.01
N GLN A 411 -17.59 -16.11 22.84
CA GLN A 411 -18.65 -16.84 22.15
C GLN A 411 -19.16 -18.00 23.03
N ALA A 412 -20.45 -18.31 22.92
CA ALA A 412 -21.06 -19.39 23.68
C ALA A 412 -20.33 -20.73 23.43
N GLY A 413 -19.87 -21.37 24.50
CA GLY A 413 -19.11 -22.62 24.46
C GLY A 413 -17.59 -22.44 24.35
N VAL A 414 -17.08 -21.20 24.31
CA VAL A 414 -15.65 -20.90 24.47
C VAL A 414 -15.38 -20.64 25.95
N THR A 415 -14.48 -21.42 26.54
CA THR A 415 -14.07 -21.26 27.94
C THR A 415 -12.95 -20.22 28.06
N GLU A 416 -11.99 -20.30 27.15
CA GLU A 416 -10.79 -19.49 27.15
C GLU A 416 -10.35 -19.17 25.72
N MET A 417 -9.81 -17.96 25.51
CA MET A 417 -9.19 -17.54 24.25
C MET A 417 -7.81 -16.95 24.52
N ILE A 418 -6.82 -17.39 23.76
CA ILE A 418 -5.46 -16.85 23.80
C ILE A 418 -5.12 -16.20 22.46
N ARG A 419 -4.65 -14.96 22.54
CA ARG A 419 -4.16 -14.18 21.41
C ARG A 419 -2.66 -13.93 21.58
N VAL A 420 -1.88 -14.38 20.60
CA VAL A 420 -0.44 -14.18 20.53
C VAL A 420 -0.13 -13.24 19.37
N SER A 421 0.59 -12.15 19.64
CA SER A 421 1.08 -11.23 18.62
C SER A 421 2.55 -11.47 18.34
N VAL A 422 2.90 -11.75 17.09
CA VAL A 422 4.27 -12.02 16.65
C VAL A 422 4.69 -10.91 15.68
N ALA A 423 5.79 -10.24 16.00
CA ALA A 423 6.37 -9.20 15.15
C ALA A 423 7.54 -9.75 14.34
N SER A 424 7.57 -9.44 13.04
CA SER A 424 8.67 -9.77 12.13
C SER A 424 9.29 -8.50 11.56
N LYS A 425 10.62 -8.47 11.49
CA LYS A 425 11.37 -7.41 10.81
C LYS A 425 11.66 -7.87 9.39
N ARG A 426 11.09 -7.20 8.40
CA ARG A 426 11.16 -7.59 6.99
C ARG A 426 12.06 -6.65 6.21
N LYS A 427 13.29 -7.12 5.95
CA LYS A 427 14.26 -6.44 5.09
C LYS A 427 13.83 -6.53 3.63
N LEU A 428 14.53 -5.79 2.77
CA LEU A 428 14.34 -5.86 1.33
C LEU A 428 14.89 -7.19 0.79
N MET A 429 14.19 -7.83 -0.14
CA MET A 429 14.63 -9.11 -0.74
C MET A 429 14.36 -9.15 -2.24
N VAL A 430 15.08 -10.03 -2.94
CA VAL A 430 14.76 -10.37 -4.34
C VAL A 430 13.34 -10.91 -4.43
N GLY A 431 12.54 -10.35 -5.33
CA GLY A 431 11.11 -10.64 -5.47
C GLY A 431 10.20 -9.61 -4.81
N ASP A 432 10.71 -8.77 -3.90
CA ASP A 432 9.94 -7.65 -3.35
C ASP A 432 9.66 -6.61 -4.43
N LYS A 433 8.54 -5.91 -4.26
CA LYS A 433 8.08 -4.90 -5.22
C LYS A 433 8.26 -3.49 -4.70
N MET A 434 8.94 -2.68 -5.50
CA MET A 434 9.15 -1.25 -5.25
C MET A 434 8.43 -0.40 -6.31
N ALA A 435 8.16 0.85 -5.99
CA ALA A 435 7.61 1.82 -6.93
C ALA A 435 7.97 3.25 -6.57
N GLY A 436 8.09 4.11 -7.57
CA GLY A 436 8.10 5.56 -7.40
C GLY A 436 6.69 6.14 -7.44
N ARG A 437 6.58 7.46 -7.28
CA ARG A 437 5.30 8.19 -7.31
C ARG A 437 4.72 8.34 -8.72
N HIS A 438 5.55 8.20 -9.74
CA HIS A 438 5.23 8.39 -11.17
C HIS A 438 4.71 7.12 -11.86
N GLY A 439 4.25 6.12 -11.10
CA GLY A 439 3.72 4.86 -11.65
C GLY A 439 4.78 3.91 -12.24
N ASN A 440 6.07 4.18 -12.02
CA ASN A 440 7.17 3.25 -12.26
C ASN A 440 7.18 2.18 -11.16
N LYS A 441 6.94 0.94 -11.52
CA LYS A 441 6.79 -0.20 -10.59
C LYS A 441 7.70 -1.32 -11.04
N GLY A 442 8.40 -1.94 -10.10
CA GLY A 442 9.32 -3.00 -10.47
C GLY A 442 9.54 -4.13 -9.47
N VAL A 443 9.98 -5.23 -10.06
CA VAL A 443 10.57 -6.45 -9.52
C VAL A 443 11.98 -6.29 -8.96
N ILE A 444 12.31 -6.39 -7.67
CA ILE A 444 13.75 -6.55 -7.34
C ILE A 444 14.22 -7.90 -7.91
N SER A 445 15.10 -7.86 -8.89
CA SER A 445 15.63 -9.05 -9.57
C SER A 445 16.97 -9.48 -8.98
N MET A 446 17.75 -8.50 -8.50
CA MET A 446 19.11 -8.69 -8.05
C MET A 446 19.46 -7.65 -6.98
N ILE A 447 20.18 -8.11 -5.97
CA ILE A 447 20.83 -7.26 -4.98
C ILE A 447 22.33 -7.40 -5.21
N LEU A 448 22.99 -6.31 -5.59
CA LEU A 448 24.41 -6.29 -5.88
C LEU A 448 25.21 -5.85 -4.66
N PRO A 449 26.41 -6.42 -4.43
CA PRO A 449 27.37 -5.84 -3.49
C PRO A 449 27.62 -4.37 -3.82
N GLU A 450 27.85 -3.56 -2.78
CA GLU A 450 28.06 -2.12 -2.92
C GLU A 450 29.28 -1.80 -3.80
N GLU A 451 30.33 -2.61 -3.68
CA GLU A 451 31.56 -2.51 -4.47
C GLU A 451 31.37 -2.79 -5.97
N ASP A 452 30.32 -3.53 -6.34
CA ASP A 452 30.02 -3.87 -7.74
C ASP A 452 29.07 -2.85 -8.39
N MET A 453 28.44 -1.97 -7.60
CA MET A 453 27.52 -0.97 -8.11
C MET A 453 28.27 0.11 -8.92
N PRO A 454 27.64 0.66 -9.98
CA PRO A 454 28.14 1.88 -10.61
C PRO A 454 28.33 2.99 -9.57
N TYR A 455 29.42 3.74 -9.70
CA TYR A 455 29.73 4.83 -8.77
C TYR A 455 30.08 6.13 -9.50
N LEU A 456 29.84 7.25 -8.83
CA LEU A 456 30.15 8.60 -9.28
C LEU A 456 31.65 8.91 -9.13
N ALA A 457 32.12 9.99 -9.76
CA ALA A 457 33.54 10.39 -9.70
C ALA A 457 34.06 10.68 -8.28
N ASP A 458 33.18 10.95 -7.31
CA ASP A 458 33.51 11.15 -5.90
C ASP A 458 33.58 9.84 -5.09
N GLY A 459 33.30 8.69 -5.72
CA GLY A 459 33.29 7.37 -5.10
C GLY A 459 31.92 6.93 -4.57
N THR A 460 30.89 7.77 -4.67
CA THR A 460 29.54 7.44 -4.18
C THR A 460 28.89 6.39 -5.09
N PRO A 461 28.57 5.18 -4.58
CA PRO A 461 27.84 4.17 -5.36
C PRO A 461 26.37 4.56 -5.49
N VAL A 462 25.75 4.16 -6.61
CA VAL A 462 24.30 4.32 -6.80
C VAL A 462 23.54 3.26 -6.00
N ASP A 463 22.33 3.60 -5.56
CA ASP A 463 21.51 2.71 -4.73
C ASP A 463 20.60 1.81 -5.56
N ILE A 464 20.10 2.32 -6.68
CA ILE A 464 19.14 1.63 -7.54
C ILE A 464 19.45 1.92 -9.01
N ILE A 465 19.30 0.90 -9.85
CA ILE A 465 19.44 1.03 -11.30
C ILE A 465 18.09 0.77 -11.95
N LEU A 466 17.56 1.78 -12.64
CA LEU A 466 16.28 1.73 -13.34
C LEU A 466 16.49 1.68 -14.85
N ASN A 467 15.60 0.97 -15.53
CA ASN A 467 15.65 0.83 -16.97
C ASN A 467 15.12 2.10 -17.67
N PRO A 468 15.93 2.78 -18.51
CA PRO A 468 15.50 4.00 -19.20
C PRO A 468 14.36 3.78 -20.21
N LEU A 469 14.19 2.57 -20.76
CA LEU A 469 13.08 2.26 -21.68
C LEU A 469 11.71 2.35 -21.01
N GLY A 470 11.68 2.11 -19.69
CA GLY A 470 10.48 2.24 -18.87
C GLY A 470 9.95 3.66 -18.79
N VAL A 471 10.77 4.67 -19.05
CA VAL A 471 10.36 6.09 -19.01
C VAL A 471 9.69 6.48 -20.33
N ALA A 472 10.40 6.28 -21.45
CA ALA A 472 9.94 6.72 -22.76
C ALA A 472 8.66 6.01 -23.22
N SER A 473 8.55 4.70 -22.99
CA SER A 473 7.37 3.91 -23.40
C SER A 473 6.11 4.22 -22.58
N ARG A 474 6.27 4.82 -21.40
CA ARG A 474 5.18 5.07 -20.44
C ARG A 474 4.80 6.53 -20.30
N MET A 475 5.57 7.43 -20.90
CA MET A 475 5.36 8.87 -20.86
C MET A 475 5.19 9.40 -19.42
N ASN A 476 6.04 8.94 -18.51
CA ASN A 476 6.09 9.42 -17.12
C ASN A 476 7.43 10.11 -16.85
N VAL A 477 7.63 11.23 -17.56
CA VAL A 477 8.88 12.00 -17.56
C VAL A 477 9.08 12.72 -16.21
N GLY A 478 8.01 12.91 -15.43
CA GLY A 478 8.07 13.52 -14.11
C GLY A 478 9.11 12.85 -13.20
N GLN A 479 9.34 11.53 -13.32
CA GLN A 479 10.34 10.82 -12.52
C GLN A 479 11.78 11.30 -12.80
N THR A 480 12.07 11.71 -14.03
CA THR A 480 13.38 12.22 -14.42
C THR A 480 13.57 13.64 -13.90
N LEU A 481 12.52 14.46 -13.95
CA LEU A 481 12.51 15.81 -13.39
C LEU A 481 12.67 15.77 -11.86
N GLU A 482 11.98 14.85 -11.19
CA GLU A 482 12.15 14.55 -9.76
C GLU A 482 13.59 14.16 -9.46
N THR A 483 14.18 13.27 -10.26
CA THR A 483 15.57 12.81 -10.10
C THR A 483 16.57 13.97 -10.16
N HIS A 484 16.42 14.85 -11.14
CA HIS A 484 17.31 16.00 -11.33
C HIS A 484 17.18 17.01 -10.18
N LEU A 485 15.95 17.42 -9.86
CA LEU A 485 15.70 18.40 -8.79
C LEU A 485 16.07 17.83 -7.42
N GLY A 486 15.81 16.55 -7.18
CA GLY A 486 16.20 15.84 -5.97
C GLY A 486 17.72 15.84 -5.77
N TRP A 487 18.51 15.71 -6.85
CA TRP A 487 19.96 15.76 -6.77
C TRP A 487 20.49 17.14 -6.37
N ALA A 488 19.93 18.20 -6.97
CA ALA A 488 20.24 19.57 -6.57
C ALA A 488 19.83 19.83 -5.11
N ALA A 489 18.63 19.38 -4.73
CA ALA A 489 18.06 19.54 -3.38
C ALA A 489 18.92 18.86 -2.30
N GLU A 490 19.38 17.63 -2.54
CA GLU A 490 20.28 16.91 -1.64
C GLU A 490 21.60 17.66 -1.45
N LYS A 491 22.22 18.09 -2.55
CA LYS A 491 23.55 18.72 -2.51
C LYS A 491 23.55 20.12 -1.91
N LEU A 492 22.49 20.89 -2.16
CA LEU A 492 22.29 22.24 -1.62
C LEU A 492 21.65 22.24 -0.22
N GLY A 493 21.09 21.10 0.22
CA GLY A 493 20.50 20.95 1.55
C GLY A 493 19.13 21.65 1.69
N PHE A 494 18.31 21.65 0.65
CA PHE A 494 16.94 22.16 0.70
C PHE A 494 15.91 21.08 0.35
N ARG A 495 14.63 21.40 0.58
CA ARG A 495 13.50 20.58 0.08
C ARG A 495 12.69 21.40 -0.89
N ALA A 496 12.50 20.87 -2.09
CA ALA A 496 11.67 21.50 -3.10
C ALA A 496 10.19 21.24 -2.80
N VAL A 497 9.37 22.25 -3.05
CA VAL A 497 7.91 22.12 -3.07
C VAL A 497 7.47 22.43 -4.50
N CYS A 498 7.02 21.41 -5.21
CA CYS A 498 6.51 21.46 -6.58
C CYS A 498 5.02 21.11 -6.56
N PRO A 499 4.13 22.10 -6.33
CA PRO A 499 2.70 21.92 -6.38
C PRO A 499 2.26 21.31 -7.71
N VAL A 500 1.25 20.45 -7.68
CA VAL A 500 0.70 19.83 -8.91
C VAL A 500 0.20 20.89 -9.88
N PHE A 501 0.62 20.76 -11.15
CA PHE A 501 0.43 21.73 -12.21
C PHE A 501 1.15 23.07 -12.00
N ASP A 502 1.80 23.37 -10.89
CA ASP A 502 2.55 24.63 -10.69
C ASP A 502 3.98 24.31 -10.24
N SER A 503 4.58 23.33 -10.91
CA SER A 503 5.93 22.83 -10.61
C SER A 503 7.02 23.72 -11.19
N ALA A 504 8.26 23.48 -10.78
CA ALA A 504 9.45 24.12 -11.35
C ALA A 504 9.60 23.79 -12.85
N ASP A 505 9.95 24.78 -13.66
CA ASP A 505 10.21 24.56 -15.07
C ASP A 505 11.62 23.94 -15.27
N GLU A 506 11.88 23.37 -16.46
CA GLU A 506 13.19 22.77 -16.77
C GLU A 506 14.37 23.77 -16.58
N ALA A 507 14.14 25.06 -16.83
CA ALA A 507 15.13 26.11 -16.65
C ALA A 507 15.47 26.35 -15.17
N ASP A 508 14.49 26.24 -14.28
CA ASP A 508 14.69 26.38 -12.84
C ASP A 508 15.50 25.18 -12.30
N ILE A 509 15.18 23.97 -12.77
CA ILE A 509 15.91 22.75 -12.41
C ILE A 509 17.35 22.81 -12.90
N ALA A 510 17.57 23.26 -14.14
CA ALA A 510 18.92 23.44 -14.67
C ALA A 510 19.73 24.46 -13.85
N THR A 511 19.11 25.57 -13.46
CA THR A 511 19.74 26.59 -12.60
C THR A 511 20.10 26.00 -11.23
N ALA A 512 19.19 25.25 -10.61
CA ALA A 512 19.46 24.60 -9.32
C ALA A 512 20.61 23.56 -9.41
N LEU A 513 20.71 22.83 -10.51
CA LEU A 513 21.83 21.91 -10.77
C LEU A 513 23.16 22.69 -10.92
N GLU A 514 23.16 23.78 -11.66
CA GLU A 514 24.36 24.63 -11.82
C GLU A 514 24.80 25.24 -10.49
N GLU A 515 23.86 25.72 -9.66
CA GLU A 515 24.14 26.22 -8.31
C GLU A 515 24.72 25.14 -7.39
N ALA A 516 24.34 23.88 -7.61
CA ALA A 516 24.86 22.71 -6.89
C ALA A 516 26.22 22.20 -7.41
N ASP A 517 26.83 22.86 -8.40
CA ASP A 517 28.03 22.41 -9.11
C ASP A 517 27.82 21.02 -9.77
N LEU A 518 26.62 20.80 -10.31
CA LEU A 518 26.21 19.60 -11.02
C LEU A 518 25.96 19.90 -12.51
N PRO A 519 26.05 18.90 -13.40
CA PRO A 519 25.76 19.10 -14.82
C PRO A 519 24.29 19.49 -15.05
N ALA A 520 24.06 20.60 -15.75
CA ALA A 520 22.72 21.14 -16.03
C ALA A 520 21.78 20.16 -16.78
N ASN A 521 22.33 19.15 -17.45
CA ASN A 521 21.58 18.10 -18.16
C ASN A 521 21.19 16.92 -17.25
N GLY A 522 21.58 16.93 -15.97
CA GLY A 522 21.31 15.86 -15.00
C GLY A 522 22.06 14.55 -15.27
N LYS A 523 23.14 14.59 -16.06
CA LYS A 523 23.92 13.40 -16.41
C LYS A 523 25.33 13.47 -15.84
N ALA A 524 25.87 12.33 -15.44
CA ALA A 524 27.25 12.21 -15.00
C ALA A 524 27.94 10.98 -15.58
N VAL A 525 29.27 11.04 -15.60
CA VAL A 525 30.11 9.87 -15.89
C VAL A 525 30.06 8.94 -14.68
N LEU A 526 29.60 7.71 -14.91
CA LEU A 526 29.67 6.62 -13.95
C LEU A 526 30.86 5.71 -14.26
N TYR A 527 31.36 5.05 -13.23
CA TYR A 527 32.40 4.03 -13.32
C TYR A 527 31.82 2.68 -12.92
N ASP A 528 32.21 1.62 -13.62
CA ASP A 528 31.85 0.26 -13.27
C ASP A 528 32.59 -0.17 -11.99
N GLY A 529 31.86 -0.53 -10.94
CA GLY A 529 32.41 -0.98 -9.66
C GLY A 529 33.34 -2.19 -9.78
N ARG A 530 33.09 -3.06 -10.77
CA ARG A 530 33.83 -4.32 -10.94
C ARG A 530 35.19 -4.14 -11.62
N THR A 531 35.27 -3.20 -12.57
CA THR A 531 36.46 -3.00 -13.41
C THR A 531 37.19 -1.69 -13.09
N GLY A 532 36.47 -0.70 -12.58
CA GLY A 532 36.95 0.67 -12.40
C GLY A 532 36.98 1.50 -13.68
N GLU A 533 36.52 0.96 -14.81
CA GLU A 533 36.47 1.69 -16.08
C GLU A 533 35.23 2.60 -16.15
N ALA A 534 35.36 3.75 -16.80
CA ALA A 534 34.25 4.66 -17.03
C ALA A 534 33.31 4.10 -18.11
N PHE A 535 32.00 4.29 -17.96
CA PHE A 535 31.04 3.97 -19.02
C PHE A 535 31.21 4.91 -20.22
N ASP A 536 30.94 4.39 -21.42
CA ASP A 536 31.13 5.12 -22.69
C ASP A 536 30.27 6.39 -22.82
N GLN A 537 29.11 6.43 -22.16
CA GLN A 537 28.15 7.52 -22.21
C GLN A 537 27.82 8.02 -20.81
N GLU A 538 27.58 9.33 -20.69
CA GLU A 538 27.04 9.91 -19.46
C GLU A 538 25.63 9.38 -19.19
N VAL A 539 25.38 9.05 -17.94
CA VAL A 539 24.14 8.44 -17.46
C VAL A 539 23.35 9.46 -16.65
N THR A 540 22.04 9.47 -16.79
CA THR A 540 21.17 10.26 -15.91
C THR A 540 21.24 9.69 -14.49
N VAL A 541 21.69 10.51 -13.56
CA VAL A 541 21.84 10.18 -12.14
C VAL A 541 21.17 11.26 -11.31
N GLY A 542 20.70 10.91 -10.13
CA GLY A 542 20.21 11.88 -9.17
C GLY A 542 19.50 11.20 -8.01
N VAL A 543 18.62 11.93 -7.34
CA VAL A 543 17.93 11.43 -6.15
C VAL A 543 16.43 11.36 -6.42
N ILE A 544 15.85 10.19 -6.23
CA ILE A 544 14.42 9.92 -6.47
C ILE A 544 13.76 9.36 -5.21
N TYR A 545 12.48 9.65 -5.01
CA TYR A 545 11.71 9.08 -3.90
C TYR A 545 11.09 7.73 -4.27
N MET A 546 11.55 6.67 -3.61
CA MET A 546 11.09 5.30 -3.85
C MET A 546 10.37 4.71 -2.64
N MET A 547 9.33 3.92 -2.89
CA MET A 547 8.50 3.28 -1.88
C MET A 547 8.59 1.76 -1.96
N LYS A 548 8.58 1.09 -0.80
CA LYS A 548 8.37 -0.35 -0.69
C LYS A 548 6.87 -0.64 -0.63
N LEU A 549 6.36 -1.49 -1.53
CA LEU A 549 4.94 -1.86 -1.54
C LEU A 549 4.67 -3.08 -0.66
N GLY A 550 3.44 -3.22 -0.18
CA GLY A 550 2.94 -4.39 0.58
C GLY A 550 2.81 -5.68 -0.25
N HIS A 551 3.66 -5.83 -1.25
CA HIS A 551 3.74 -6.94 -2.18
C HIS A 551 5.09 -7.64 -2.00
N MET A 552 5.28 -8.25 -0.84
CA MET A 552 6.52 -8.94 -0.49
C MET A 552 6.54 -10.37 -1.02
N VAL A 553 7.74 -10.88 -1.30
CA VAL A 553 7.91 -12.25 -1.81
C VAL A 553 7.54 -13.31 -0.77
N ASP A 554 7.88 -13.08 0.49
CA ASP A 554 7.59 -13.99 1.62
C ASP A 554 6.09 -14.30 1.74
N ASP A 555 5.24 -13.31 1.46
CA ASP A 555 3.79 -13.50 1.51
C ASP A 555 3.26 -14.27 0.30
N LYS A 556 3.97 -14.20 -0.84
CA LYS A 556 3.50 -14.75 -2.12
C LYS A 556 4.04 -16.12 -2.45
N ILE A 557 5.21 -16.49 -1.93
CA ILE A 557 5.74 -17.83 -2.12
C ILE A 557 4.81 -18.84 -1.46
N HIS A 558 4.44 -19.87 -2.23
CA HIS A 558 3.59 -20.96 -1.78
C HIS A 558 3.95 -22.22 -2.55
N ALA A 559 4.21 -23.29 -1.80
CA ALA A 559 4.50 -24.61 -2.33
C ALA A 559 3.68 -25.64 -1.57
N ARG A 560 3.24 -26.68 -2.29
CA ARG A 560 2.45 -27.78 -1.73
C ARG A 560 2.91 -29.07 -2.37
N SER A 561 3.26 -30.04 -1.53
CA SER A 561 3.40 -31.44 -1.93
C SER A 561 2.06 -32.15 -1.79
N THR A 562 1.56 -32.25 -0.56
CA THR A 562 0.26 -32.80 -0.16
C THR A 562 -0.44 -31.80 0.77
N GLY A 563 -1.72 -31.99 1.04
CA GLY A 563 -2.45 -31.11 1.96
C GLY A 563 -3.91 -31.51 2.09
N PRO A 564 -4.75 -30.63 2.65
CA PRO A 564 -6.17 -30.92 2.82
C PRO A 564 -6.91 -30.94 1.48
N TYR A 565 -8.04 -31.65 1.47
CA TYR A 565 -8.91 -31.84 0.31
C TYR A 565 -10.35 -31.45 0.66
N SER A 566 -11.11 -31.03 -0.35
CA SER A 566 -12.53 -30.75 -0.24
C SER A 566 -13.31 -32.03 0.06
N LEU A 567 -14.25 -31.96 1.01
CA LEU A 567 -15.08 -33.11 1.38
C LEU A 567 -15.96 -33.60 0.22
N ILE A 568 -16.45 -32.67 -0.61
CA ILE A 568 -17.41 -32.97 -1.67
C ILE A 568 -16.67 -33.40 -2.94
N THR A 569 -15.78 -32.54 -3.43
CA THR A 569 -15.14 -32.74 -4.74
C THR A 569 -13.86 -33.57 -4.64
N GLN A 570 -13.33 -33.80 -3.43
CA GLN A 570 -12.05 -34.47 -3.19
C GLN A 570 -10.85 -33.83 -3.88
N GLN A 571 -11.00 -32.61 -4.39
CA GLN A 571 -9.93 -31.81 -4.95
C GLN A 571 -9.13 -31.12 -3.83
N PRO A 572 -7.84 -30.82 -4.06
CA PRO A 572 -7.08 -29.90 -3.21
C PRO A 572 -7.85 -28.64 -2.84
N LEU A 573 -7.80 -28.24 -1.56
CA LEU A 573 -8.35 -26.94 -1.17
C LEU A 573 -7.59 -25.80 -1.86
N GLY A 574 -8.23 -24.63 -1.95
CA GLY A 574 -7.64 -23.43 -2.55
C GLY A 574 -7.00 -22.52 -1.51
N GLY A 575 -5.97 -21.78 -1.91
CA GLY A 575 -5.39 -20.70 -1.12
C GLY A 575 -4.27 -21.10 -0.15
N LYS A 576 -3.31 -20.20 0.03
CA LYS A 576 -2.10 -20.41 0.86
C LYS A 576 -2.43 -20.72 2.32
N ALA A 577 -3.41 -20.00 2.90
CA ALA A 577 -3.80 -20.17 4.30
C ALA A 577 -4.31 -21.57 4.65
N GLN A 578 -4.80 -22.31 3.65
CA GLN A 578 -5.29 -23.69 3.80
C GLN A 578 -4.29 -24.73 3.27
N MET A 579 -3.03 -24.33 3.01
CA MET A 579 -2.05 -25.17 2.29
C MET A 579 -2.63 -25.74 0.99
N GLY A 580 -3.32 -24.89 0.23
CA GLY A 580 -4.09 -25.27 -0.95
C GLY A 580 -3.26 -25.49 -2.22
N GLY A 581 -3.82 -26.21 -3.19
CA GLY A 581 -3.20 -26.45 -4.49
C GLY A 581 -3.32 -25.25 -5.44
N GLN A 582 -2.47 -25.21 -6.46
CA GLN A 582 -2.64 -24.28 -7.58
C GLN A 582 -3.74 -24.78 -8.51
N ARG A 583 -4.53 -23.85 -9.04
CA ARG A 583 -5.59 -24.18 -9.99
C ARG A 583 -4.98 -24.44 -11.36
N PHE A 584 -5.16 -25.66 -11.86
CA PHE A 584 -4.91 -25.99 -13.25
C PHE A 584 -6.20 -25.75 -14.04
N GLY A 585 -6.28 -24.64 -14.76
CA GLY A 585 -7.49 -24.19 -15.44
C GLY A 585 -7.66 -24.78 -16.83
N GLU A 586 -8.80 -24.48 -17.44
CA GLU A 586 -9.14 -24.91 -18.80
C GLU A 586 -8.12 -24.42 -19.84
N MET A 587 -7.61 -23.20 -19.70
CA MET A 587 -6.59 -22.67 -20.61
C MET A 587 -5.26 -23.44 -20.50
N GLU A 588 -4.88 -23.86 -19.29
CA GLU A 588 -3.69 -24.69 -19.09
C GLU A 588 -3.88 -26.13 -19.60
N VAL A 589 -5.11 -26.67 -19.52
CA VAL A 589 -5.47 -27.95 -20.15
C VAL A 589 -5.25 -27.88 -21.66
N TRP A 590 -5.80 -26.87 -22.33
CA TRP A 590 -5.62 -26.68 -23.78
C TRP A 590 -4.14 -26.56 -24.17
N ALA A 591 -3.32 -25.95 -23.32
CA ALA A 591 -1.89 -25.88 -23.56
C ALA A 591 -1.26 -27.29 -23.60
N LEU A 592 -1.57 -28.16 -22.62
CA LEU A 592 -1.05 -29.53 -22.62
C LEU A 592 -1.62 -30.39 -23.77
N GLU A 593 -2.88 -30.20 -24.13
CA GLU A 593 -3.49 -30.85 -25.29
C GLU A 593 -2.78 -30.47 -26.58
N ALA A 594 -2.47 -29.19 -26.78
CA ALA A 594 -1.75 -28.69 -27.95
C ALA A 594 -0.33 -29.26 -28.05
N TYR A 595 0.33 -29.52 -26.91
CA TYR A 595 1.63 -30.21 -26.89
C TYR A 595 1.52 -31.72 -27.11
N GLY A 596 0.32 -32.31 -27.07
CA GLY A 596 0.14 -33.76 -27.08
C GLY A 596 0.64 -34.42 -25.79
N ALA A 597 0.71 -33.69 -24.67
CA ALA A 597 1.23 -34.14 -23.40
C ALA A 597 0.19 -34.98 -22.62
N ALA A 598 -0.25 -36.09 -23.21
CA ALA A 598 -1.37 -36.90 -22.74
C ALA A 598 -1.20 -37.40 -21.30
N HIS A 599 -0.04 -37.99 -20.96
CA HIS A 599 0.21 -38.50 -19.61
C HIS A 599 0.32 -37.39 -18.56
N THR A 600 0.93 -36.25 -18.90
CA THR A 600 1.01 -35.10 -17.98
C THR A 600 -0.37 -34.53 -17.70
N LEU A 601 -1.21 -34.41 -18.74
CA LEU A 601 -2.59 -33.96 -18.57
C LEU A 601 -3.39 -34.96 -17.73
N GLN A 602 -3.28 -36.26 -18.01
CA GLN A 602 -3.94 -37.30 -17.24
C GLN A 602 -3.53 -37.24 -15.76
N GLU A 603 -2.24 -37.10 -15.47
CA GLU A 603 -1.71 -36.99 -14.10
C GLU A 603 -2.29 -35.78 -13.35
N MET A 604 -2.35 -34.61 -14.00
CA MET A 604 -2.91 -33.37 -13.42
C MET A 604 -4.39 -33.51 -13.08
N LEU A 605 -5.16 -34.22 -13.91
CA LEU A 605 -6.60 -34.41 -13.75
C LEU A 605 -6.98 -35.58 -12.83
N THR A 606 -6.01 -36.39 -12.38
CA THR A 606 -6.27 -37.61 -11.60
C THR A 606 -5.46 -37.64 -10.31
N VAL A 607 -4.27 -38.28 -10.32
CA VAL A 607 -3.46 -38.60 -9.13
C VAL A 607 -2.91 -37.37 -8.41
N LYS A 608 -2.83 -36.21 -9.08
CA LYS A 608 -2.47 -34.92 -8.45
C LYS A 608 -3.67 -34.14 -7.90
N SER A 609 -4.90 -34.62 -8.14
CA SER A 609 -6.15 -33.95 -7.79
C SER A 609 -7.06 -34.87 -6.97
N ASP A 610 -8.04 -35.49 -7.62
CA ASP A 610 -9.23 -36.10 -7.03
C ASP A 610 -9.35 -37.62 -7.29
N ASP A 611 -8.30 -38.27 -7.82
CA ASP A 611 -8.19 -39.73 -7.73
C ASP A 611 -7.71 -40.13 -6.33
N ILE A 612 -8.65 -40.47 -5.45
CA ILE A 612 -8.40 -40.77 -4.03
C ILE A 612 -7.44 -41.95 -3.85
N LEU A 613 -7.65 -43.03 -4.62
CA LEU A 613 -6.82 -44.23 -4.51
C LEU A 613 -5.48 -44.02 -5.22
N GLY A 614 -5.52 -43.41 -6.40
CA GLY A 614 -4.35 -43.13 -7.21
C GLY A 614 -3.36 -42.21 -6.50
N ARG A 615 -3.82 -41.15 -5.82
CA ARG A 615 -2.94 -40.22 -5.11
C ARG A 615 -2.20 -40.87 -3.93
N VAL A 616 -2.87 -41.72 -3.15
CA VAL A 616 -2.23 -42.46 -2.03
C VAL A 616 -1.19 -43.43 -2.56
N LYS A 617 -1.55 -44.22 -3.57
CA LYS A 617 -0.62 -45.18 -4.19
C LYS A 617 0.54 -44.49 -4.88
N THR A 618 0.31 -43.35 -5.50
CA THR A 618 1.37 -42.53 -6.11
C THR A 618 2.35 -42.04 -5.06
N TYR A 619 1.86 -41.54 -3.92
CA TYR A 619 2.72 -41.14 -2.81
C TYR A 619 3.56 -42.31 -2.30
N GLU A 620 2.95 -43.48 -2.06
CA GLU A 620 3.68 -44.68 -1.66
C GLU A 620 4.74 -45.10 -2.69
N ALA A 621 4.39 -45.11 -3.98
CA ALA A 621 5.32 -45.47 -5.05
C ALA A 621 6.52 -44.52 -5.08
N ILE A 622 6.30 -43.21 -4.93
CA ILE A 622 7.39 -42.22 -4.86
C ILE A 622 8.30 -42.51 -3.66
N VAL A 623 7.75 -42.75 -2.47
CA VAL A 623 8.53 -43.04 -1.26
C VAL A 623 9.32 -44.35 -1.39
N LYS A 624 8.74 -45.37 -2.04
CA LYS A 624 9.37 -46.68 -2.28
C LYS A 624 10.35 -46.67 -3.47
N GLY A 625 10.34 -45.61 -4.29
CA GLY A 625 11.09 -45.58 -5.56
C GLY A 625 10.53 -46.54 -6.62
N GLU A 626 9.25 -46.88 -6.53
CA GLU A 626 8.53 -47.75 -7.46
C GLU A 626 7.91 -46.94 -8.61
N THR A 627 7.48 -47.63 -9.67
CA THR A 627 6.79 -46.98 -10.79
C THR A 627 5.37 -46.59 -10.38
N ILE A 628 4.95 -45.38 -10.75
CA ILE A 628 3.59 -44.89 -10.51
C ILE A 628 2.60 -45.77 -11.29
N LEU A 629 1.53 -46.18 -10.61
CA LEU A 629 0.48 -47.02 -11.18
C LEU A 629 -0.43 -46.22 -12.13
N GLU A 630 -1.15 -46.92 -13.00
CA GLU A 630 -2.11 -46.26 -13.89
C GLU A 630 -3.20 -45.53 -13.08
N PRO A 631 -3.53 -44.27 -13.47
CA PRO A 631 -4.58 -43.51 -12.80
C PRO A 631 -5.95 -44.17 -12.89
N GLY A 632 -6.74 -44.01 -11.83
CA GLY A 632 -8.13 -44.44 -11.75
C GLY A 632 -9.10 -43.38 -12.27
N ILE A 633 -10.37 -43.54 -11.87
CA ILE A 633 -11.46 -42.62 -12.24
C ILE A 633 -11.47 -41.45 -11.24
N PRO A 634 -11.46 -40.19 -11.72
CA PRO A 634 -11.62 -39.01 -10.87
C PRO A 634 -12.89 -39.03 -10.04
N GLU A 635 -12.81 -38.59 -8.77
CA GLU A 635 -14.01 -38.51 -7.92
C GLU A 635 -15.01 -37.47 -8.42
N SER A 636 -14.55 -36.37 -9.04
CA SER A 636 -15.46 -35.39 -9.67
C SER A 636 -16.38 -35.99 -10.72
N PHE A 637 -15.90 -36.98 -11.49
CA PHE A 637 -16.72 -37.69 -12.48
C PHE A 637 -17.79 -38.56 -11.81
N ARG A 638 -17.46 -39.21 -10.69
CA ARG A 638 -18.43 -40.00 -9.90
C ARG A 638 -19.50 -39.11 -9.28
N VAL A 639 -19.10 -37.97 -8.72
CA VAL A 639 -20.03 -36.96 -8.21
C VAL A 639 -20.97 -36.48 -9.31
N LEU A 640 -20.45 -36.17 -10.51
CA LEU A 640 -21.27 -35.79 -11.67
C LEU A 640 -22.31 -36.87 -12.03
N VAL A 641 -21.92 -38.14 -12.09
CA VAL A 641 -22.85 -39.25 -12.37
C VAL A 641 -23.96 -39.31 -11.33
N LYS A 642 -23.63 -39.16 -10.04
CA LYS A 642 -24.61 -39.15 -8.95
C LYS A 642 -25.52 -37.92 -8.99
N GLU A 643 -25.00 -36.75 -9.36
CA GLU A 643 -25.79 -35.53 -9.56
C GLU A 643 -26.79 -35.70 -10.71
N LEU A 644 -26.38 -36.27 -11.84
CA LEU A 644 -27.28 -36.56 -12.96
C LEU A 644 -28.36 -37.60 -12.59
N GLN A 645 -27.98 -38.66 -11.88
CA GLN A 645 -28.92 -39.66 -11.35
C GLN A 645 -29.96 -39.04 -10.41
N SER A 646 -29.56 -38.06 -9.59
CA SER A 646 -30.48 -37.34 -8.69
C SER A 646 -31.55 -36.52 -9.43
N LEU A 647 -31.28 -36.12 -10.67
CA LEU A 647 -32.22 -35.43 -11.55
C LEU A 647 -33.15 -36.39 -12.32
N GLY A 648 -33.02 -37.70 -12.10
CA GLY A 648 -33.78 -38.72 -12.83
C GLY A 648 -33.20 -39.07 -14.20
N VAL A 649 -31.94 -38.72 -14.46
CA VAL A 649 -31.20 -39.10 -15.68
C VAL A 649 -30.37 -40.35 -15.37
N SER A 650 -30.67 -41.48 -16.01
CA SER A 650 -29.82 -42.68 -15.91
C SER A 650 -28.54 -42.49 -16.73
N VAL A 651 -27.40 -42.78 -16.11
CA VAL A 651 -26.08 -42.71 -16.75
C VAL A 651 -25.36 -44.00 -16.41
N ASP A 652 -25.12 -44.81 -17.44
CA ASP A 652 -24.52 -46.14 -17.34
C ASP A 652 -23.20 -46.13 -18.14
N ILE A 653 -22.15 -46.75 -17.60
CA ILE A 653 -20.86 -46.87 -18.29
C ILE A 653 -20.83 -48.24 -18.97
N LEU A 654 -20.57 -48.26 -20.27
CA LEU A 654 -20.55 -49.48 -21.07
C LEU A 654 -19.12 -49.81 -21.51
N ASP A 655 -18.82 -51.10 -21.63
CA ASP A 655 -17.64 -51.58 -22.33
C ASP A 655 -17.88 -51.68 -23.86
N ASP A 656 -16.88 -52.16 -24.60
CA ASP A 656 -16.97 -52.37 -26.06
C ASP A 656 -18.04 -53.42 -26.46
N ALA A 657 -18.51 -54.25 -25.53
CA ALA A 657 -19.54 -55.27 -25.73
C ALA A 657 -20.95 -54.80 -25.32
N GLU A 658 -21.11 -53.50 -25.00
CA GLU A 658 -22.34 -52.90 -24.46
C GLU A 658 -22.78 -53.50 -23.10
N GLU A 659 -21.84 -54.09 -22.35
CA GLU A 659 -22.09 -54.56 -20.98
C GLU A 659 -21.81 -53.46 -19.97
N GLU A 660 -22.65 -53.37 -18.93
CA GLU A 660 -22.54 -52.34 -17.90
C GLU A 660 -21.32 -52.58 -17.00
N ILE A 661 -20.43 -51.58 -16.95
CA ILE A 661 -19.31 -51.52 -16.02
C ILE A 661 -19.77 -50.79 -14.75
N ALA A 662 -19.83 -51.51 -13.64
CA ALA A 662 -20.09 -50.89 -12.35
C ALA A 662 -18.95 -49.95 -11.96
N LEU A 663 -19.30 -48.69 -11.67
CA LEU A 663 -18.43 -47.76 -10.94
C LEU A 663 -18.23 -48.29 -9.52
N ALA A 664 -17.18 -49.09 -9.29
CA ALA A 664 -16.89 -49.65 -7.97
C ALA A 664 -16.68 -48.52 -6.94
N GLY A 665 -17.55 -48.41 -5.93
CA GLY A 665 -17.50 -47.27 -5.00
C GLY A 665 -18.12 -47.42 -3.60
N GLU A 666 -18.97 -48.41 -3.30
CA GLU A 666 -19.72 -48.34 -2.03
C GLU A 666 -19.00 -48.91 -0.79
N HIS A 667 -17.87 -49.65 -0.92
CA HIS A 667 -17.24 -50.34 0.23
C HIS A 667 -15.71 -50.25 0.33
N MET A 668 -15.04 -49.40 -0.44
CA MET A 668 -13.57 -49.38 -0.52
C MET A 668 -12.88 -48.31 0.34
N HIS A 669 -13.65 -47.43 1.00
CA HIS A 669 -13.07 -46.36 1.85
C HIS A 669 -12.36 -46.91 3.10
N ASP A 670 -12.67 -48.13 3.52
CA ASP A 670 -12.20 -48.74 4.77
C ASP A 670 -10.86 -49.51 4.65
N GLN A 671 -10.22 -49.48 3.49
CA GLN A 671 -8.94 -50.21 3.24
C GLN A 671 -7.75 -49.30 2.90
N LEU A 672 -7.88 -47.98 3.09
CA LEU A 672 -6.77 -47.05 2.86
C LEU A 672 -5.80 -47.06 4.05
N PRO A 673 -4.49 -47.29 3.84
CA PRO A 673 -3.51 -47.27 4.92
C PRO A 673 -3.47 -45.88 5.57
N ASP A 674 -3.49 -45.87 6.91
CA ASP A 674 -3.30 -44.65 7.70
C ASP A 674 -1.81 -44.28 7.69
N LEU A 675 -1.49 -43.09 7.18
CA LEU A 675 -0.12 -42.62 6.95
C LEU A 675 0.29 -41.61 8.02
N ASP A 676 0.19 -41.99 9.30
CA ASP A 676 0.69 -41.28 10.49
C ASP A 676 0.64 -39.73 10.36
N GLY A 677 -0.58 -39.19 10.26
CA GLY A 677 -0.81 -37.74 10.32
C GLY A 677 -0.86 -37.00 8.97
N ILE A 678 -0.56 -37.65 7.83
CA ILE A 678 -0.74 -37.03 6.50
C ILE A 678 -2.13 -37.37 5.95
N ASN A 679 -3.07 -36.42 6.03
CA ASN A 679 -4.46 -36.59 5.56
C ASN A 679 -4.59 -36.53 4.02
N ILE A 680 -3.95 -37.46 3.31
CA ILE A 680 -4.12 -37.65 1.86
C ILE A 680 -5.47 -38.30 1.54
N GLN A 681 -6.11 -38.92 2.53
CA GLN A 681 -7.40 -39.60 2.36
C GLN A 681 -8.59 -38.64 2.21
N GLY A 682 -8.41 -37.33 2.51
CA GLY A 682 -9.49 -36.34 2.42
C GLY A 682 -10.58 -36.51 3.49
N ARG A 683 -10.28 -37.21 4.59
CA ARG A 683 -11.19 -37.43 5.72
C ARG A 683 -10.99 -36.32 6.75
N GLU A 684 -11.96 -35.43 6.96
CA GLU A 684 -12.05 -34.81 8.28
C GLU A 684 -12.68 -35.83 9.23
N TYR A 685 -12.01 -36.10 10.35
CA TYR A 685 -12.71 -36.57 11.54
C TYR A 685 -13.71 -35.46 11.89
N ARG A 686 -15.01 -35.77 11.81
CA ARG A 686 -16.08 -34.84 12.20
C ARG A 686 -15.71 -34.16 13.52
N LEU A 687 -15.66 -32.83 13.49
CA LEU A 687 -15.69 -31.95 14.65
C LEU A 687 -16.90 -32.24 15.56
#